data_AF-A0AAD5LAJ1-F1
#
_entry.id   AF-A0AAD5LAJ1-F1
#
_cell.length_a   1.000
_cell.length_b   1.000
_cell.length_c   1.000
_cell.angle_alpha   90.00
_cell.angle_beta   90.00
_cell.angle_gamma   90.00
#
_symmetry.space_group_name_H-M   'P 1'
#
loop_
_entity.id
_entity.type
_entity.pdbx_description
1 polymer ?
#
loop_
_entity_poly.entity_id
_entity_poly.type
_entity_poly.pdbx_seq_one_letter_code
_entity_poly.pdbx_strand_id
1 'polypeptide(L)'
;MDEYLRESVTPKNPPFKKIVLWNSAFFQPGNDFRIGPGRNKLRKIGCPVWQCELTTERTNVQNADAVVFHYGNWTTKDLPAQRSSHQYYIFWNRETPSWRTYLPCKTNLMADFFNWTMTYRWNSDVVMPYGYIKPIKHVPLHPSDDQMKLHLSKSTGSVNYAKGKTKMAAWLVSNCKTVSGRNELVKELQKYVDVDVYGKCGTKSCSRTSESYCRNLATKTYKFYMALENALCTDYVTEKFFNTMQYRVIPIVYSLHGQHEKIAPRHSFINAAKFENTKQLADYMMLLDKNDTLYNQYFWWKPYFKYIRKWNTFNVKYNKNSYLLSVCLGLVIWLFYRESFLHPNFTENENPASENEIKESIQQSLLTNGIRERYLLIDEYLREGVTPRNPPFKRIILWNSAGFQPGNDFRIGPGRDKLRKLGCPVWQCELITKRTDVHLADAVVFHLGNWSKKDLPKQRSSHQIYIFWSRESPAWRSAHSSNTDPMAHFFNWTMTFRWDSDVVMPYGYVQPTGNVRLHPSDAQMKLYLSNPTASVNYAQGKTKMAAWFASNCLAKSSRSELVKELQKYIDVDVYGKCGNMSCPRKEEEHCLDIVAKKYKFYMSLENSLCLDYVTEKLFNIMHLPVVPVVYSLHDNQEKIAPRHSFINAAKFENTKQLAHYLMLLDKNDTLYNQYFWWKPHFKVRNSADDQNVGYCHLCAALHNKTLIPPKVYHNLTKWWDTKAKCITSPRIN
;
A
#
# COMPACT_ATOMS: atom_id res chain seq x y z
N MET A 1 -7.28 10.90 18.58
CA MET A 1 -8.76 10.91 18.70
C MET A 1 -9.22 10.72 20.15
N ASP A 2 -9.11 9.54 20.77
CA ASP A 2 -9.56 9.33 22.17
C ASP A 2 -8.83 10.20 23.22
N GLU A 3 -7.56 10.56 23.00
CA GLU A 3 -6.81 11.53 23.83
C GLU A 3 -7.18 12.98 23.49
N TYR A 4 -7.16 13.33 22.20
CA TYR A 4 -7.59 14.65 21.70
C TYR A 4 -8.95 15.11 22.28
N LEU A 5 -9.96 14.23 22.35
CA LEU A 5 -11.27 14.56 22.92
C LEU A 5 -11.33 14.64 24.46
N ARG A 6 -10.28 14.27 25.18
CA ARG A 6 -10.18 14.50 26.63
C ARG A 6 -9.59 15.86 26.96
N GLU A 7 -8.76 16.38 26.06
CA GLU A 7 -7.90 17.53 26.32
C GLU A 7 -8.27 18.76 25.46
N SER A 8 -9.08 18.60 24.41
CA SER A 8 -9.41 19.71 23.51
C SER A 8 -10.85 19.68 22.96
N VAL A 9 -11.46 20.86 22.94
CA VAL A 9 -12.72 21.25 22.26
C VAL A 9 -13.97 20.43 22.62
N THR A 10 -14.58 20.76 23.76
CA THR A 10 -16.05 20.70 23.93
C THR A 10 -16.58 22.13 24.13
N PRO A 11 -17.52 22.62 23.29
CA PRO A 11 -18.18 23.89 23.49
C PRO A 11 -18.85 23.96 24.86
N LYS A 12 -18.90 25.16 25.45
CA LYS A 12 -19.85 25.44 26.52
C LYS A 12 -21.25 25.41 25.91
N ASN A 13 -21.96 24.29 26.09
CA ASN A 13 -23.31 23.99 25.58
C ASN A 13 -23.43 23.89 24.04
N PRO A 14 -22.93 22.82 23.39
CA PRO A 14 -23.37 22.50 22.04
C PRO A 14 -24.89 22.20 22.03
N PRO A 15 -25.60 22.45 20.91
CA PRO A 15 -27.03 22.10 20.77
C PRO A 15 -27.29 20.59 20.96
N PHE A 16 -28.54 20.13 20.86
CA PHE A 16 -28.84 18.69 20.84
C PHE A 16 -29.06 18.20 19.41
N LYS A 17 -28.36 17.14 19.00
CA LYS A 17 -28.49 16.53 17.66
C LYS A 17 -29.36 15.29 17.68
N LYS A 18 -30.28 15.13 16.73
CA LYS A 18 -31.23 14.01 16.70
C LYS A 18 -30.75 12.92 15.75
N ILE A 19 -30.57 11.70 16.27
CA ILE A 19 -30.09 10.53 15.54
C ILE A 19 -31.18 9.45 15.57
N VAL A 20 -31.73 9.12 14.41
CA VAL A 20 -32.71 8.05 14.26
C VAL A 20 -31.99 6.72 14.05
N LEU A 21 -32.29 5.75 14.90
CA LEU A 21 -31.88 4.35 14.79
C LEU A 21 -32.96 3.64 13.96
N TRP A 22 -32.77 3.54 12.64
CA TRP A 22 -33.85 3.26 11.69
C TRP A 22 -34.50 1.88 11.88
N ASN A 23 -33.69 0.86 12.15
CA ASN A 23 -34.12 -0.53 12.19
C ASN A 23 -33.31 -1.32 13.23
N SER A 24 -33.90 -2.35 13.84
CA SER A 24 -33.21 -3.15 14.86
C SER A 24 -32.05 -3.97 14.29
N ALA A 25 -30.98 -4.05 15.06
CA ALA A 25 -29.75 -4.75 14.70
C ALA A 25 -29.83 -6.27 14.91
N PHE A 26 -29.02 -7.02 14.17
CA PHE A 26 -28.85 -8.48 14.28
C PHE A 26 -30.15 -9.30 14.25
N PHE A 27 -31.18 -8.83 13.51
CA PHE A 27 -32.46 -9.52 13.35
C PHE A 27 -33.26 -9.70 14.66
N GLN A 28 -32.93 -8.93 15.70
CA GLN A 28 -33.55 -9.00 17.03
C GLN A 28 -34.42 -7.76 17.28
N PRO A 29 -35.75 -7.89 17.41
CA PRO A 29 -36.61 -6.76 17.78
C PRO A 29 -36.14 -6.06 19.06
N GLY A 30 -36.11 -4.73 19.06
CA GLY A 30 -35.62 -3.92 20.19
C GLY A 30 -34.09 -3.93 20.40
N ASN A 31 -33.31 -4.59 19.53
CA ASN A 31 -31.85 -4.47 19.55
C ASN A 31 -31.42 -3.19 18.83
N ASP A 32 -31.63 -2.05 19.48
CA ASP A 32 -31.34 -0.72 18.93
C ASP A 32 -29.83 -0.44 18.99
N PHE A 33 -29.08 -1.13 18.12
CA PHE A 33 -27.63 -1.04 17.97
C PHE A 33 -26.85 -1.32 19.27
N ARG A 34 -27.49 -2.02 20.22
CA ARG A 34 -27.05 -2.29 21.60
C ARG A 34 -26.85 -1.04 22.49
N ILE A 35 -27.45 0.09 22.13
CA ILE A 35 -27.45 1.31 22.96
C ILE A 35 -28.86 1.68 23.45
N GLY A 36 -29.89 1.54 22.61
CA GLY A 36 -31.25 2.01 22.92
C GLY A 36 -31.43 3.53 22.72
N PRO A 37 -32.68 4.01 22.55
CA PRO A 37 -33.00 5.43 22.46
C PRO A 37 -32.81 6.18 23.80
N GLY A 38 -32.65 7.50 23.73
CA GLY A 38 -32.69 8.45 24.84
C GLY A 38 -31.52 9.45 24.89
N ARG A 39 -31.82 10.71 25.22
CA ARG A 39 -30.88 11.85 25.30
C ARG A 39 -29.66 11.65 26.20
N ASN A 40 -29.79 10.83 27.24
CA ASN A 40 -28.74 10.62 28.23
C ASN A 40 -27.90 9.35 27.98
N LYS A 41 -28.12 8.63 26.87
CA LYS A 41 -27.41 7.37 26.59
C LYS A 41 -25.91 7.60 26.39
N LEU A 42 -25.54 8.56 25.54
CA LEU A 42 -24.13 8.91 25.28
C LEU A 42 -23.41 9.45 26.53
N ARG A 43 -24.14 10.13 27.43
CA ARG A 43 -23.58 10.61 28.71
C ARG A 43 -23.34 9.44 29.69
N LYS A 44 -24.31 8.53 29.82
CA LYS A 44 -24.24 7.36 30.74
C LYS A 44 -23.14 6.35 30.41
N ILE A 45 -22.61 6.39 29.19
CA ILE A 45 -21.51 5.52 28.69
C ILE A 45 -20.17 6.26 28.58
N GLY A 46 -20.06 7.48 29.12
CA GLY A 46 -18.80 8.21 29.19
C GLY A 46 -18.30 8.79 27.86
N CYS A 47 -19.18 9.12 26.91
CA CYS A 47 -18.75 9.82 25.71
C CYS A 47 -18.35 11.28 26.03
N PRO A 48 -17.19 11.78 25.53
CA PRO A 48 -16.77 13.16 25.74
C PRO A 48 -17.77 14.17 25.19
N VAL A 49 -18.31 13.90 24.00
CA VAL A 49 -19.44 14.64 23.41
C VAL A 49 -20.66 13.72 23.43
N TRP A 50 -21.73 14.18 24.07
CA TRP A 50 -22.87 13.34 24.46
C TRP A 50 -24.24 13.94 24.17
N GLN A 51 -24.28 15.17 23.64
CA GLN A 51 -25.47 15.97 23.37
C GLN A 51 -26.22 15.49 22.11
N CYS A 52 -26.53 14.20 22.04
CA CYS A 52 -27.35 13.62 20.98
C CYS A 52 -28.55 12.87 21.56
N GLU A 53 -29.71 13.10 20.96
CA GLU A 53 -30.92 12.32 21.15
C GLU A 53 -30.91 11.13 20.20
N LEU A 54 -30.71 9.93 20.74
CA LEU A 54 -31.00 8.71 20.00
C LEU A 54 -32.51 8.44 20.07
N THR A 55 -33.16 8.17 18.94
CA THR A 55 -34.57 7.74 18.90
C THR A 55 -34.77 6.62 17.89
N THR A 56 -35.80 5.80 18.07
CA THR A 56 -36.30 4.84 17.08
C THR A 56 -37.55 5.36 16.34
N GLU A 57 -38.04 6.55 16.69
CA GLU A 57 -39.19 7.18 16.06
C GLU A 57 -38.88 7.65 14.64
N ARG A 58 -39.59 7.08 13.66
CA ARG A 58 -39.43 7.39 12.23
C ARG A 58 -40.35 8.53 11.74
N THR A 59 -41.39 8.85 12.50
CA THR A 59 -42.46 9.81 12.11
C THR A 59 -41.96 11.23 11.86
N ASN A 60 -40.93 11.66 12.59
CA ASN A 60 -40.24 12.93 12.36
C ASN A 60 -38.76 12.70 12.01
N VAL A 61 -38.52 11.89 10.96
CA VAL A 61 -37.17 11.64 10.42
C VAL A 61 -36.61 12.87 9.71
N GLN A 62 -37.41 13.75 9.10
CA GLN A 62 -36.88 14.93 8.39
C GLN A 62 -36.09 15.86 9.33
N ASN A 63 -36.51 16.00 10.59
CA ASN A 63 -35.79 16.81 11.59
C ASN A 63 -34.63 16.06 12.26
N ALA A 64 -34.20 14.90 11.74
CA ALA A 64 -33.05 14.16 12.26
C ALA A 64 -31.77 14.56 11.52
N ASP A 65 -30.73 14.94 12.26
CA ASP A 65 -29.40 15.22 11.70
C ASP A 65 -28.74 13.96 11.10
N ALA A 66 -29.07 12.78 11.65
CA ALA A 66 -28.53 11.50 11.21
C ALA A 66 -29.55 10.37 11.29
N VAL A 67 -29.42 9.40 10.40
CA VAL A 67 -30.24 8.17 10.32
C VAL A 67 -29.31 6.97 10.16
N VAL A 68 -29.26 6.09 11.16
CA VAL A 68 -28.37 4.92 11.21
C VAL A 68 -29.15 3.67 10.81
N PHE A 69 -28.67 2.95 9.81
CA PHE A 69 -29.29 1.74 9.27
C PHE A 69 -28.42 0.53 9.55
N HIS A 70 -28.93 -0.49 10.23
CA HIS A 70 -28.25 -1.78 10.35
C HIS A 70 -28.46 -2.58 9.05
N TYR A 71 -27.46 -3.31 8.54
CA TYR A 71 -27.48 -3.95 7.21
C TYR A 71 -28.67 -4.90 6.85
N GLY A 72 -29.45 -5.37 7.82
CA GLY A 72 -30.62 -6.23 7.63
C GLY A 72 -31.84 -5.77 8.43
N ASN A 73 -33.02 -6.35 8.16
CA ASN A 73 -34.37 -5.96 8.67
C ASN A 73 -34.99 -4.69 8.06
N TRP A 74 -34.85 -4.47 6.74
CA TRP A 74 -35.61 -3.47 5.96
C TRP A 74 -35.49 -3.76 4.46
N THR A 75 -36.42 -3.23 3.66
CA THR A 75 -36.40 -3.30 2.18
C THR A 75 -36.41 -1.89 1.60
N THR A 76 -36.34 -1.73 0.27
CA THR A 76 -36.52 -0.41 -0.37
C THR A 76 -37.86 0.26 -0.03
N LYS A 77 -38.91 -0.52 0.29
CA LYS A 77 -40.22 -0.02 0.75
C LYS A 77 -40.20 0.50 2.20
N ASP A 78 -39.19 0.14 2.98
CA ASP A 78 -39.02 0.55 4.38
C ASP A 78 -38.05 1.75 4.50
N LEU A 79 -37.66 2.38 3.40
CA LEU A 79 -36.78 3.55 3.41
C LEU A 79 -37.58 4.86 3.64
N PRO A 80 -36.96 5.92 4.18
CA PRO A 80 -37.58 7.23 4.27
C PRO A 80 -38.01 7.72 2.88
N ALA A 81 -39.30 8.10 2.72
CA ALA A 81 -39.86 8.52 1.44
C ALA A 81 -39.23 9.80 0.86
N GLN A 82 -38.65 10.63 1.73
CA GLN A 82 -37.87 11.82 1.38
C GLN A 82 -36.60 11.86 2.24
N ARG A 83 -35.53 12.47 1.71
CA ARG A 83 -34.24 12.67 2.39
C ARG A 83 -33.88 14.14 2.31
N SER A 84 -33.79 14.80 3.46
CA SER A 84 -33.34 16.19 3.52
C SER A 84 -31.83 16.28 3.34
N SER A 85 -31.35 17.34 2.67
CA SER A 85 -29.95 17.50 2.26
C SER A 85 -28.97 17.68 3.43
N HIS A 86 -29.48 18.03 4.63
CA HIS A 86 -28.68 18.14 5.86
C HIS A 86 -28.42 16.77 6.55
N GLN A 87 -29.07 15.69 6.11
CA GLN A 87 -29.12 14.42 6.85
C GLN A 87 -27.97 13.47 6.52
N TYR A 88 -27.41 12.84 7.56
CA TYR A 88 -26.39 11.81 7.43
C TYR A 88 -26.99 10.41 7.50
N TYR A 89 -27.09 9.75 6.36
CA TYR A 89 -27.54 8.36 6.27
C TYR A 89 -26.31 7.45 6.44
N ILE A 90 -26.30 6.64 7.50
CA ILE A 90 -25.12 5.86 7.92
C ILE A 90 -25.40 4.36 7.82
N PHE A 91 -24.60 3.67 7.02
CA PHE A 91 -24.58 2.21 6.95
C PHE A 91 -23.83 1.64 8.15
N TRP A 92 -24.51 0.88 9.01
CA TRP A 92 -23.92 0.24 10.17
C TRP A 92 -23.85 -1.28 10.01
N ASN A 93 -22.68 -1.86 10.26
CA ASN A 93 -22.52 -3.30 10.28
C ASN A 93 -21.31 -3.73 11.12
N ARG A 94 -21.44 -4.84 11.87
CA ARG A 94 -20.29 -5.54 12.46
C ARG A 94 -20.07 -6.97 11.97
N GLU A 95 -21.03 -7.58 11.27
CA GLU A 95 -20.86 -8.93 10.72
C GLU A 95 -20.17 -8.93 9.36
N THR A 96 -19.53 -10.05 9.05
CA THR A 96 -18.90 -10.30 7.74
C THR A 96 -19.92 -10.22 6.59
N PRO A 97 -19.56 -9.69 5.40
CA PRO A 97 -20.39 -9.73 4.20
C PRO A 97 -20.79 -11.15 3.75
N SER A 98 -20.15 -12.20 4.27
CA SER A 98 -20.50 -13.60 4.01
C SER A 98 -21.75 -14.08 4.76
N TRP A 99 -22.27 -13.30 5.72
CA TRP A 99 -23.58 -13.49 6.37
C TRP A 99 -24.75 -13.13 5.41
N ARG A 100 -24.55 -13.38 4.11
CA ARG A 100 -25.23 -12.75 2.97
C ARG A 100 -26.62 -13.30 2.67
N THR A 101 -27.00 -14.41 3.32
CA THR A 101 -28.26 -15.15 3.12
C THR A 101 -29.53 -14.39 3.49
N TYR A 102 -29.41 -13.19 4.07
CA TYR A 102 -30.55 -12.40 4.58
C TYR A 102 -30.58 -10.93 4.07
N LEU A 103 -29.93 -10.64 2.93
CA LEU A 103 -30.01 -9.33 2.28
C LEU A 103 -31.21 -9.26 1.30
N PRO A 104 -32.22 -8.41 1.54
CA PRO A 104 -33.28 -8.17 0.56
C PRO A 104 -32.86 -7.22 -0.58
N CYS A 105 -31.68 -6.60 -0.51
CA CYS A 105 -31.16 -5.69 -1.53
C CYS A 105 -29.66 -5.94 -1.79
N LYS A 106 -29.25 -5.90 -3.07
CA LYS A 106 -27.82 -5.98 -3.43
C LYS A 106 -27.14 -4.66 -3.06
N THR A 107 -26.02 -4.71 -2.33
CA THR A 107 -25.34 -3.51 -1.78
C THR A 107 -24.86 -2.50 -2.83
N ASN A 108 -24.67 -2.92 -4.08
CA ASN A 108 -24.33 -2.02 -5.19
C ASN A 108 -25.48 -1.10 -5.61
N LEU A 109 -26.73 -1.47 -5.34
CA LEU A 109 -27.92 -0.63 -5.57
C LEU A 109 -28.05 0.51 -4.55
N MET A 110 -27.09 0.62 -3.61
CA MET A 110 -27.16 1.52 -2.45
C MET A 110 -25.89 2.35 -2.27
N ALA A 111 -25.01 2.39 -3.28
CA ALA A 111 -23.75 3.13 -3.25
C ALA A 111 -23.95 4.63 -2.93
N ASP A 112 -25.02 5.23 -3.47
CA ASP A 112 -25.36 6.66 -3.30
C ASP A 112 -26.34 6.94 -2.15
N PHE A 113 -26.87 5.89 -1.51
CA PHE A 113 -27.85 6.02 -0.43
C PHE A 113 -27.22 6.46 0.89
N PHE A 114 -26.03 5.97 1.21
CA PHE A 114 -25.35 6.23 2.48
C PHE A 114 -24.27 7.31 2.35
N ASN A 115 -24.35 8.37 3.17
CA ASN A 115 -23.25 9.31 3.36
C ASN A 115 -22.04 8.60 3.97
N TRP A 116 -22.24 7.84 5.04
CA TRP A 116 -21.16 7.27 5.85
C TRP A 116 -21.34 5.78 6.08
N THR A 117 -20.24 5.14 6.45
CA THR A 117 -20.15 3.74 6.87
C THR A 117 -19.59 3.67 8.30
N MET A 118 -20.26 2.93 9.16
CA MET A 118 -19.89 2.69 10.56
C MET A 118 -19.70 1.19 10.77
N THR A 119 -18.48 0.70 10.47
CA THR A 119 -18.17 -0.74 10.44
C THR A 119 -16.84 -1.08 11.09
N TYR A 120 -16.50 -2.37 11.13
CA TYR A 120 -15.21 -2.83 11.64
C TYR A 120 -14.01 -2.53 10.71
N ARG A 121 -14.23 -2.13 9.45
CA ARG A 121 -13.13 -1.85 8.50
C ARG A 121 -12.39 -0.57 8.84
N TRP A 122 -11.09 -0.55 8.60
CA TRP A 122 -10.24 0.62 8.84
C TRP A 122 -10.52 1.77 7.87
N ASN A 123 -11.13 1.49 6.71
CA ASN A 123 -11.58 2.49 5.74
C ASN A 123 -13.07 2.90 5.89
N SER A 124 -13.69 2.67 7.04
CA SER A 124 -15.02 3.21 7.32
C SER A 124 -14.96 4.66 7.83
N ASP A 125 -15.91 5.49 7.41
CA ASP A 125 -16.05 6.89 7.87
C ASP A 125 -16.15 6.98 9.41
N VAL A 126 -16.71 5.94 10.05
CA VAL A 126 -16.73 5.76 11.51
C VAL A 126 -16.22 4.35 11.87
N VAL A 127 -14.91 4.24 12.15
CA VAL A 127 -14.25 2.95 12.42
C VAL A 127 -14.63 2.39 13.81
N MET A 128 -15.11 1.15 13.82
CA MET A 128 -15.68 0.46 14.99
C MET A 128 -15.22 -1.01 15.07
N PRO A 129 -13.94 -1.26 15.39
CA PRO A 129 -13.39 -2.60 15.51
C PRO A 129 -13.77 -3.22 16.86
N TYR A 130 -13.52 -4.52 17.02
CA TYR A 130 -13.93 -5.27 18.21
C TYR A 130 -13.04 -5.05 19.44
N GLY A 131 -11.87 -4.45 19.28
CA GLY A 131 -10.93 -4.15 20.37
C GLY A 131 -9.69 -3.43 19.87
N TYR A 132 -8.80 -3.09 20.79
CA TYR A 132 -7.50 -2.48 20.52
C TYR A 132 -6.46 -2.98 21.53
N ILE A 133 -5.18 -2.90 21.17
CA ILE A 133 -4.05 -3.12 22.07
C ILE A 133 -3.30 -1.79 22.18
N LYS A 134 -3.42 -1.12 23.33
CA LYS A 134 -2.83 0.21 23.55
C LYS A 134 -1.46 0.08 24.23
N PRO A 135 -0.40 0.73 23.73
CA PRO A 135 0.87 0.84 24.46
C PRO A 135 0.70 1.58 25.80
N ILE A 136 1.41 1.11 26.83
CA ILE A 136 1.51 1.74 28.17
C ILE A 136 2.73 2.68 28.23
N LYS A 137 3.72 2.44 27.38
CA LYS A 137 4.98 3.17 27.23
C LYS A 137 5.25 3.36 25.73
N HIS A 138 6.23 4.20 25.34
CA HIS A 138 6.65 4.39 23.94
C HIS A 138 7.35 3.15 23.35
N VAL A 139 6.60 2.05 23.19
CA VAL A 139 7.05 0.78 22.61
C VAL A 139 6.23 0.52 21.34
N PRO A 140 6.88 0.39 20.17
CA PRO A 140 6.16 0.14 18.92
C PRO A 140 5.53 -1.26 18.92
N LEU A 141 4.39 -1.43 18.23
CA LEU A 141 3.80 -2.76 18.01
C LEU A 141 4.78 -3.70 17.28
N HIS A 142 5.66 -3.15 16.44
CA HIS A 142 6.65 -3.90 15.67
C HIS A 142 8.07 -3.37 15.95
N PRO A 143 8.69 -3.77 17.08
CA PRO A 143 10.09 -3.44 17.32
C PRO A 143 11.00 -4.12 16.28
N SER A 144 12.16 -3.49 16.04
CA SER A 144 13.27 -4.11 15.31
C SER A 144 13.76 -5.36 16.05
N ASP A 145 14.58 -6.19 15.40
CA ASP A 145 15.07 -7.43 16.04
C ASP A 145 15.95 -7.14 17.26
N ASP A 146 16.70 -6.03 17.26
CA ASP A 146 17.52 -5.63 18.42
C ASP A 146 16.69 -5.00 19.53
N GLN A 147 15.67 -4.21 19.19
CA GLN A 147 14.66 -3.76 20.15
C GLN A 147 13.92 -4.96 20.76
N MET A 148 13.59 -5.99 19.96
CA MET A 148 12.97 -7.22 20.44
C MET A 148 13.88 -7.98 21.41
N LYS A 149 15.18 -8.17 21.09
CA LYS A 149 16.17 -8.75 22.01
C LYS A 149 16.23 -7.96 23.33
N LEU A 150 16.22 -6.63 23.26
CA LEU A 150 16.24 -5.74 24.44
C LEU A 150 14.95 -5.81 25.27
N HIS A 151 13.78 -5.93 24.62
CA HIS A 151 12.51 -6.13 25.33
C HIS A 151 12.43 -7.52 25.96
N LEU A 152 12.94 -8.56 25.27
CA LEU A 152 13.03 -9.92 25.77
C LEU A 152 13.93 -9.99 27.01
N SER A 153 15.17 -9.50 26.94
CA SER A 153 16.11 -9.49 28.09
C SER A 153 15.62 -8.68 29.29
N LYS A 154 14.80 -7.64 29.07
CA LYS A 154 14.11 -6.90 30.13
C LYS A 154 12.84 -7.59 30.67
N SER A 155 12.32 -8.60 29.95
CA SER A 155 11.10 -9.33 30.32
C SER A 155 11.36 -10.70 30.96
N THR A 156 12.57 -11.25 30.82
CA THR A 156 13.01 -12.58 31.30
C THR A 156 13.14 -12.71 32.84
N GLY A 157 12.41 -11.91 33.63
CA GLY A 157 12.67 -11.71 35.05
C GLY A 157 11.68 -12.26 36.07
N SER A 158 10.46 -12.71 35.72
CA SER A 158 9.50 -13.12 36.79
C SER A 158 8.37 -14.12 36.46
N VAL A 159 7.98 -14.35 35.20
CA VAL A 159 6.81 -15.21 34.89
C VAL A 159 7.13 -16.19 33.77
N ASN A 160 7.21 -17.49 34.10
CA ASN A 160 7.07 -18.54 33.10
C ASN A 160 5.58 -18.75 32.78
N TYR A 161 5.15 -18.27 31.61
CA TYR A 161 3.79 -18.39 31.08
C TYR A 161 3.42 -19.83 30.66
N ALA A 162 4.38 -20.74 30.49
CA ALA A 162 4.11 -22.16 30.24
C ALA A 162 3.84 -22.96 31.52
N LYS A 163 4.28 -22.47 32.69
CA LYS A 163 4.16 -23.20 33.97
C LYS A 163 2.69 -23.55 34.29
N GLY A 164 2.45 -24.83 34.56
CA GLY A 164 1.12 -25.36 34.91
C GLY A 164 0.20 -25.64 33.71
N LYS A 165 0.68 -25.43 32.48
CA LYS A 165 -0.03 -25.83 31.26
C LYS A 165 0.33 -27.28 30.94
N THR A 166 -0.68 -28.14 30.88
CA THR A 166 -0.52 -29.60 30.69
C THR A 166 -1.14 -30.10 29.40
N LYS A 167 -1.78 -29.22 28.61
CA LYS A 167 -2.44 -29.56 27.36
C LYS A 167 -2.03 -28.65 26.22
N MET A 168 -2.12 -29.17 25.00
CA MET A 168 -1.68 -28.50 23.79
C MET A 168 -2.64 -27.35 23.40
N ALA A 169 -3.80 -27.62 22.80
CA ALA A 169 -4.70 -26.57 22.32
C ALA A 169 -6.17 -26.74 22.76
N ALA A 170 -6.87 -25.61 22.94
CA ALA A 170 -8.32 -25.58 23.21
C ALA A 170 -9.06 -24.68 22.21
N TRP A 171 -10.28 -25.10 21.82
CA TRP A 171 -11.18 -24.32 20.97
C TRP A 171 -12.61 -24.29 21.51
N LEU A 172 -13.08 -23.13 21.97
CA LEU A 172 -14.48 -22.96 22.38
C LEU A 172 -15.28 -22.37 21.21
N VAL A 173 -16.20 -23.16 20.66
CA VAL A 173 -16.94 -22.83 19.43
C VAL A 173 -18.38 -23.37 19.47
N SER A 174 -19.32 -22.55 18.99
CA SER A 174 -20.74 -22.92 18.92
C SER A 174 -21.41 -22.65 17.57
N ASN A 175 -20.65 -22.19 16.57
CA ASN A 175 -21.10 -22.04 15.19
C ASN A 175 -20.23 -22.91 14.29
N CYS A 176 -20.78 -24.01 13.79
CA CYS A 176 -20.01 -25.08 13.15
C CYS A 176 -20.05 -25.01 11.62
N LYS A 177 -20.89 -24.12 11.05
CA LYS A 177 -21.04 -23.93 9.61
C LYS A 177 -20.61 -22.50 9.27
N THR A 178 -19.36 -22.34 8.84
CA THR A 178 -18.76 -21.03 8.55
C THR A 178 -17.88 -21.07 7.32
N VAL A 179 -17.88 -19.99 6.52
CA VAL A 179 -17.12 -19.91 5.26
C VAL A 179 -15.61 -19.75 5.43
N SER A 180 -15.10 -19.72 6.66
CA SER A 180 -13.67 -19.51 6.92
C SER A 180 -12.78 -20.72 6.67
N GLY A 181 -13.32 -21.94 6.53
CA GLY A 181 -12.51 -23.17 6.49
C GLY A 181 -11.92 -23.57 7.86
N ARG A 182 -12.35 -22.94 8.95
CA ARG A 182 -11.76 -23.15 10.29
C ARG A 182 -12.03 -24.54 10.89
N ASN A 183 -13.14 -25.17 10.51
CA ASN A 183 -13.53 -26.48 11.03
C ASN A 183 -12.65 -27.56 10.39
N GLU A 184 -12.38 -27.40 9.11
CA GLU A 184 -11.48 -28.20 8.28
C GLU A 184 -10.04 -28.05 8.77
N LEU A 185 -9.58 -26.81 9.02
CA LEU A 185 -8.27 -26.53 9.64
C LEU A 185 -8.08 -27.27 10.97
N VAL A 186 -9.06 -27.20 11.89
CA VAL A 186 -8.94 -27.88 13.19
C VAL A 186 -9.02 -29.40 13.05
N LYS A 187 -9.89 -29.92 12.19
CA LYS A 187 -9.97 -31.37 11.91
C LYS A 187 -8.66 -31.91 11.33
N GLU A 188 -7.99 -31.15 10.47
CA GLU A 188 -6.69 -31.51 9.93
C GLU A 188 -5.59 -31.43 11.01
N LEU A 189 -5.63 -30.39 11.85
CA LEU A 189 -4.66 -30.18 12.92
C LEU A 189 -4.73 -31.27 14.00
N GLN A 190 -5.94 -31.76 14.29
CA GLN A 190 -6.19 -32.87 15.22
C GLN A 190 -5.55 -34.21 14.80
N LYS A 191 -5.06 -34.35 13.56
CA LYS A 191 -4.26 -35.52 13.15
C LYS A 191 -2.85 -35.53 13.73
N TYR A 192 -2.36 -34.38 14.20
CA TYR A 192 -0.95 -34.17 14.57
C TYR A 192 -0.77 -33.67 16.00
N VAL A 193 -1.76 -32.98 16.56
CA VAL A 193 -1.71 -32.41 17.92
C VAL A 193 -3.10 -32.41 18.59
N ASP A 194 -3.13 -32.57 19.91
CA ASP A 194 -4.37 -32.56 20.68
C ASP A 194 -5.04 -31.17 20.67
N VAL A 195 -6.23 -31.09 20.07
CA VAL A 195 -7.11 -29.91 20.15
C VAL A 195 -8.42 -30.30 20.82
N ASP A 196 -8.60 -29.86 22.07
CA ASP A 196 -9.84 -30.08 22.82
C ASP A 196 -10.90 -29.07 22.37
N VAL A 197 -11.94 -29.55 21.70
CA VAL A 197 -13.05 -28.72 21.17
C VAL A 197 -14.24 -28.73 22.13
N TYR A 198 -14.60 -27.54 22.59
CA TYR A 198 -15.68 -27.28 23.55
C TYR A 198 -16.87 -26.56 22.90
N GLY A 199 -18.09 -26.93 23.28
CA GLY A 199 -19.33 -26.33 22.80
C GLY A 199 -19.97 -27.14 21.67
N LYS A 200 -20.91 -26.54 20.93
CA LYS A 200 -21.78 -27.26 19.97
C LYS A 200 -21.06 -27.95 18.80
N CYS A 201 -19.77 -27.69 18.59
CA CYS A 201 -18.99 -28.26 17.49
C CYS A 201 -17.92 -29.26 17.95
N GLY A 202 -17.95 -29.68 19.23
CA GLY A 202 -16.97 -30.60 19.80
C GLY A 202 -17.59 -31.53 20.83
N THR A 203 -16.77 -32.45 21.34
CA THR A 203 -17.19 -33.49 22.30
C THR A 203 -17.18 -33.01 23.75
N LYS A 204 -16.57 -31.86 24.06
CA LYS A 204 -16.53 -31.31 25.42
C LYS A 204 -17.61 -30.25 25.63
N SER A 205 -18.25 -30.28 26.79
CA SER A 205 -19.26 -29.29 27.16
C SER A 205 -18.65 -28.04 27.79
N CYS A 206 -19.19 -26.89 27.42
CA CYS A 206 -19.07 -25.65 28.19
C CYS A 206 -20.40 -24.90 28.03
N SER A 207 -21.07 -24.59 29.14
CA SER A 207 -22.30 -23.81 29.11
C SER A 207 -22.03 -22.38 28.66
N ARG A 208 -22.96 -21.78 27.89
CA ARG A 208 -22.92 -20.35 27.54
C ARG A 208 -22.97 -19.44 28.78
N THR A 209 -23.64 -19.88 29.86
CA THR A 209 -23.66 -19.14 31.14
C THR A 209 -22.30 -19.18 31.85
N SER A 210 -21.47 -20.18 31.55
CA SER A 210 -20.15 -20.39 32.15
C SER A 210 -18.99 -20.05 31.19
N GLU A 211 -19.28 -19.45 30.03
CA GLU A 211 -18.30 -19.30 28.94
C GLU A 211 -17.03 -18.55 29.37
N SER A 212 -17.16 -17.51 30.21
CA SER A 212 -16.00 -16.78 30.75
C SER A 212 -15.16 -17.63 31.71
N TYR A 213 -15.78 -18.51 32.49
CA TYR A 213 -15.10 -19.46 33.37
C TYR A 213 -14.37 -20.53 32.55
N CYS A 214 -15.03 -21.13 31.57
CA CYS A 214 -14.39 -22.11 30.67
C CYS A 214 -13.21 -21.49 29.90
N ARG A 215 -13.34 -20.25 29.40
CA ARG A 215 -12.24 -19.53 28.74
C ARG A 215 -11.08 -19.33 29.71
N ASN A 216 -11.33 -18.88 30.95
CA ASN A 216 -10.29 -18.73 31.96
C ASN A 216 -9.57 -20.06 32.24
N LEU A 217 -10.32 -21.13 32.48
CA LEU A 217 -9.81 -22.49 32.71
C LEU A 217 -8.96 -22.98 31.53
N ALA A 218 -9.48 -22.88 30.30
CA ALA A 218 -8.74 -23.23 29.10
C ALA A 218 -7.44 -22.41 28.97
N THR A 219 -7.45 -21.12 29.29
CA THR A 219 -6.23 -20.30 29.24
C THR A 219 -5.24 -20.59 30.38
N LYS A 220 -5.63 -21.33 31.41
CA LYS A 220 -4.73 -21.83 32.47
C LYS A 220 -4.12 -23.18 32.10
N THR A 221 -4.91 -24.12 31.58
CA THR A 221 -4.47 -25.50 31.30
C THR A 221 -3.76 -25.69 29.96
N TYR A 222 -4.06 -24.87 28.95
CA TYR A 222 -3.59 -25.11 27.57
C TYR A 222 -2.50 -24.11 27.12
N LYS A 223 -1.53 -24.57 26.33
CA LYS A 223 -0.49 -23.74 25.69
C LYS A 223 -1.04 -22.86 24.57
N PHE A 224 -2.01 -23.36 23.81
CA PHE A 224 -2.59 -22.67 22.66
C PHE A 224 -4.11 -22.50 22.78
N TYR A 225 -4.62 -21.41 22.22
CA TYR A 225 -6.06 -21.15 22.14
C TYR A 225 -6.46 -20.79 20.71
N MET A 226 -7.43 -21.52 20.17
CA MET A 226 -7.88 -21.35 18.78
C MET A 226 -8.84 -20.14 18.66
N ALA A 227 -8.30 -19.01 18.21
CA ALA A 227 -9.01 -17.73 18.02
C ALA A 227 -9.43 -17.56 16.55
N LEU A 228 -10.24 -18.50 16.05
CA LEU A 228 -10.52 -18.66 14.61
C LEU A 228 -11.80 -17.94 14.15
N GLU A 229 -11.70 -17.08 13.14
CA GLU A 229 -12.81 -16.24 12.70
C GLU A 229 -13.91 -16.96 11.93
N ASN A 230 -15.12 -16.37 11.93
CA ASN A 230 -16.27 -16.91 11.18
C ASN A 230 -16.09 -16.76 9.66
N ALA A 231 -15.26 -15.83 9.19
CA ALA A 231 -14.94 -15.63 7.78
C ALA A 231 -13.56 -14.97 7.64
N LEU A 232 -12.90 -15.20 6.51
CA LEU A 232 -11.64 -14.56 6.16
C LEU A 232 -11.95 -13.27 5.38
N CYS A 233 -11.96 -12.13 6.07
CA CYS A 233 -12.30 -10.83 5.47
C CYS A 233 -11.29 -9.75 5.87
N THR A 234 -11.07 -8.78 5.00
CA THR A 234 -10.24 -7.59 5.28
C THR A 234 -10.76 -6.89 6.54
N ASP A 235 -9.85 -6.61 7.47
CA ASP A 235 -10.05 -5.94 8.76
C ASP A 235 -10.95 -6.68 9.78
N TYR A 236 -11.46 -7.88 9.45
CA TYR A 236 -12.39 -8.62 10.32
C TYR A 236 -11.66 -9.39 11.42
N VAL A 237 -11.17 -8.67 12.43
CA VAL A 237 -10.63 -9.23 13.67
C VAL A 237 -11.60 -8.95 14.82
N THR A 238 -12.11 -10.00 15.46
CA THR A 238 -13.26 -9.92 16.35
C THR A 238 -12.92 -10.16 17.83
N GLU A 239 -13.96 -10.29 18.67
CA GLU A 239 -13.81 -10.69 20.07
C GLU A 239 -13.03 -12.00 20.27
N LYS A 240 -12.93 -12.89 19.27
CA LYS A 240 -12.20 -14.16 19.37
C LYS A 240 -10.72 -13.93 19.60
N PHE A 241 -10.09 -13.08 18.80
CA PHE A 241 -8.70 -12.68 19.00
C PHE A 241 -8.56 -11.81 20.25
N PHE A 242 -9.32 -10.72 20.31
CA PHE A 242 -9.18 -9.71 21.36
C PHE A 242 -9.41 -10.27 22.77
N ASN A 243 -10.43 -11.13 22.98
CA ASN A 243 -10.63 -11.78 24.28
C ASN A 243 -9.49 -12.76 24.61
N THR A 244 -8.84 -13.38 23.63
CA THR A 244 -7.70 -14.29 23.88
C THR A 244 -6.49 -13.50 24.35
N MET A 245 -6.24 -12.33 23.75
CA MET A 245 -5.12 -11.45 24.09
C MET A 245 -5.11 -10.95 25.55
N GLN A 246 -6.23 -10.97 26.27
CA GLN A 246 -6.24 -10.63 27.70
C GLN A 246 -5.58 -11.72 28.58
N TYR A 247 -5.53 -12.97 28.11
CA TYR A 247 -5.10 -14.12 28.89
C TYR A 247 -3.62 -14.50 28.67
N ARG A 248 -3.15 -15.47 29.47
CA ARG A 248 -1.79 -16.03 29.43
C ARG A 248 -1.76 -17.30 28.56
N VAL A 249 -2.10 -17.16 27.28
CA VAL A 249 -2.12 -18.26 26.30
C VAL A 249 -1.77 -17.69 24.92
N ILE A 250 -1.14 -18.49 24.05
CA ILE A 250 -0.83 -18.05 22.68
C ILE A 250 -2.08 -18.22 21.80
N PRO A 251 -2.58 -17.16 21.14
CA PRO A 251 -3.64 -17.29 20.15
C PRO A 251 -3.10 -17.96 18.88
N ILE A 252 -3.74 -19.05 18.44
CA ILE A 252 -3.69 -19.49 17.04
C ILE A 252 -4.84 -18.80 16.32
N VAL A 253 -4.53 -17.95 15.35
CA VAL A 253 -5.51 -17.27 14.49
C VAL A 253 -5.50 -17.90 13.10
N TYR A 254 -6.61 -17.74 12.38
CA TYR A 254 -6.68 -18.03 10.95
C TYR A 254 -7.38 -16.87 10.27
N SER A 255 -6.60 -16.08 9.54
CA SER A 255 -7.03 -14.86 8.87
C SER A 255 -6.21 -14.63 7.61
N LEU A 256 -6.72 -13.76 6.72
CA LEU A 256 -5.90 -13.16 5.66
C LEU A 256 -4.59 -12.60 6.25
N HIS A 257 -3.50 -12.69 5.49
CA HIS A 257 -2.17 -12.25 5.92
C HIS A 257 -2.17 -10.74 6.23
N GLY A 258 -1.44 -10.33 7.28
CA GLY A 258 -1.25 -8.94 7.66
C GLY A 258 -2.36 -8.35 8.56
N GLN A 259 -3.51 -9.02 8.71
CA GLN A 259 -4.67 -8.47 9.44
C GLN A 259 -4.41 -8.32 10.95
N HIS A 260 -3.87 -9.37 11.57
CA HIS A 260 -3.55 -9.37 13.00
C HIS A 260 -2.25 -8.61 13.27
N GLU A 261 -1.31 -8.62 12.32
CA GLU A 261 -0.06 -7.89 12.40
C GLU A 261 -0.29 -6.39 12.59
N LYS A 262 -1.10 -5.75 11.73
CA LYS A 262 -1.40 -4.30 11.80
C LYS A 262 -1.84 -3.78 13.18
N ILE A 263 -2.39 -4.64 14.04
CA ILE A 263 -3.15 -4.25 15.23
C ILE A 263 -2.68 -4.92 16.53
N ALA A 264 -1.64 -5.77 16.46
CA ALA A 264 -1.13 -6.51 17.61
C ALA A 264 0.40 -6.57 17.62
N PRO A 265 1.03 -6.70 18.80
CA PRO A 265 2.48 -6.77 18.90
C PRO A 265 3.06 -7.90 18.04
N ARG A 266 4.17 -7.65 17.36
CA ARG A 266 4.91 -8.68 16.60
C ARG A 266 5.22 -9.84 17.55
N HIS A 267 5.10 -11.09 17.09
CA HIS A 267 5.38 -12.26 17.94
C HIS A 267 4.45 -12.32 19.19
N SER A 268 3.14 -12.06 19.03
CA SER A 268 2.14 -12.20 20.10
C SER A 268 1.03 -13.22 19.81
N PHE A 269 1.00 -13.77 18.60
CA PHE A 269 0.05 -14.76 18.10
C PHE A 269 0.68 -15.54 16.95
N ILE A 270 0.10 -16.70 16.63
CA ILE A 270 0.50 -17.55 15.50
C ILE A 270 -0.63 -17.53 14.48
N ASN A 271 -0.36 -17.10 13.24
CA ASN A 271 -1.35 -17.18 12.16
C ASN A 271 -1.14 -18.48 11.38
N ALA A 272 -2.11 -19.39 11.45
CA ALA A 272 -2.13 -20.66 10.74
C ALA A 272 -1.94 -20.50 9.22
N ALA A 273 -2.40 -19.39 8.63
CA ALA A 273 -2.25 -19.12 7.20
C ALA A 273 -0.79 -18.88 6.76
N LYS A 274 0.15 -18.64 7.68
CA LYS A 274 1.58 -18.45 7.35
C LYS A 274 2.35 -19.76 7.13
N PHE A 275 1.75 -20.89 7.47
CA PHE A 275 2.36 -22.20 7.30
C PHE A 275 1.96 -22.76 5.95
N GLU A 276 2.88 -23.44 5.28
CA GLU A 276 2.65 -24.06 3.97
C GLU A 276 1.53 -25.12 4.04
N ASN A 277 1.43 -25.80 5.19
CA ASN A 277 0.42 -26.80 5.47
C ASN A 277 0.20 -26.95 6.99
N THR A 278 -0.87 -27.66 7.37
CA THR A 278 -1.25 -27.87 8.77
C THR A 278 -0.23 -28.70 9.56
N LYS A 279 0.56 -29.56 8.90
CA LYS A 279 1.64 -30.34 9.55
C LYS A 279 2.75 -29.41 10.03
N GLN A 280 3.16 -28.42 9.23
CA GLN A 280 4.17 -27.43 9.61
C GLN A 280 3.69 -26.55 10.79
N LEU A 281 2.40 -26.21 10.85
CA LEU A 281 1.79 -25.55 12.02
C LEU A 281 1.86 -26.45 13.27
N ALA A 282 1.53 -27.73 13.14
CA ALA A 282 1.59 -28.71 14.23
C ALA A 282 3.03 -28.89 14.76
N ASP A 283 4.01 -28.98 13.86
CA ASP A 283 5.43 -29.10 14.22
C ASP A 283 5.93 -27.85 14.96
N TYR A 284 5.49 -26.67 14.54
CA TYR A 284 5.80 -25.43 15.24
C TYR A 284 5.12 -25.34 16.62
N MET A 285 3.88 -25.81 16.75
CA MET A 285 3.20 -25.94 18.05
C MET A 285 3.94 -26.91 18.99
N MET A 286 4.39 -28.07 18.49
CA MET A 286 5.17 -29.03 19.26
C MET A 286 6.57 -28.51 19.66
N LEU A 287 7.23 -27.72 18.80
CA LEU A 287 8.48 -27.05 19.13
C LEU A 287 8.31 -26.09 20.32
N LEU A 288 7.27 -25.27 20.29
CA LEU A 288 6.92 -24.35 21.38
C LEU A 288 6.40 -25.07 22.63
N ASP A 289 5.78 -26.24 22.48
CA ASP A 289 5.35 -27.06 23.61
C ASP A 289 6.54 -27.68 24.36
N LYS A 290 7.56 -28.16 23.63
CA LYS A 290 8.80 -28.71 24.21
C LYS A 290 9.80 -27.64 24.66
N ASN A 291 9.62 -26.38 24.28
CA ASN A 291 10.56 -25.30 24.58
C ASN A 291 9.87 -24.10 25.24
N ASP A 292 9.84 -24.12 26.58
CA ASP A 292 9.31 -23.04 27.40
C ASP A 292 9.98 -21.68 27.08
N THR A 293 11.28 -21.63 26.78
CA THR A 293 11.95 -20.36 26.43
C THR A 293 11.35 -19.74 25.17
N LEU A 294 11.15 -20.52 24.10
CA LEU A 294 10.50 -20.05 22.88
C LEU A 294 9.01 -19.73 23.11
N TYR A 295 8.30 -20.52 23.91
CA TYR A 295 6.91 -20.23 24.29
C TYR A 295 6.77 -18.88 25.00
N ASN A 296 7.68 -18.59 25.93
CA ASN A 296 7.67 -17.35 26.71
C ASN A 296 7.96 -16.10 25.87
N GLN A 297 8.68 -16.21 24.74
CA GLN A 297 8.90 -15.09 23.82
C GLN A 297 7.59 -14.49 23.31
N TYR A 298 6.52 -15.27 23.16
CA TYR A 298 5.19 -14.79 22.75
C TYR A 298 4.51 -13.80 23.72
N PHE A 299 5.09 -13.60 24.91
CA PHE A 299 4.54 -12.76 25.97
C PHE A 299 5.41 -11.53 26.29
N TRP A 300 6.47 -11.26 25.52
CA TRP A 300 7.37 -10.10 25.68
C TRP A 300 6.61 -8.77 25.84
N TRP A 301 5.47 -8.65 25.16
CA TRP A 301 4.64 -7.46 25.08
C TRP A 301 3.75 -7.22 26.31
N LYS A 302 3.51 -8.23 27.15
CA LYS A 302 2.58 -8.14 28.30
C LYS A 302 2.87 -7.01 29.29
N PRO A 303 4.14 -6.65 29.59
CA PRO A 303 4.45 -5.50 30.45
C PRO A 303 4.28 -4.14 29.77
N TYR A 304 4.19 -4.10 28.44
CA TYR A 304 4.28 -2.87 27.64
C TYR A 304 2.95 -2.44 27.00
N PHE A 305 1.97 -3.34 26.86
CA PHE A 305 0.67 -3.03 26.25
C PHE A 305 -0.52 -3.46 27.12
N LYS A 306 -1.54 -2.62 27.20
CA LYS A 306 -2.85 -2.93 27.76
C LYS A 306 -3.81 -3.33 26.65
N TYR A 307 -4.45 -4.48 26.83
CA TYR A 307 -5.64 -4.83 26.05
C TYR A 307 -6.82 -3.96 26.48
N ILE A 308 -7.53 -3.37 25.51
CA ILE A 308 -8.79 -2.65 25.76
C ILE A 308 -9.93 -3.46 25.16
N ARG A 309 -10.62 -4.21 26.03
CA ARG A 309 -11.87 -4.92 25.73
C ARG A 309 -12.98 -3.90 25.48
N LYS A 310 -13.68 -3.94 24.33
CA LYS A 310 -14.80 -3.02 24.10
C LYS A 310 -16.17 -3.45 24.65
N TRP A 311 -16.73 -4.66 24.48
CA TRP A 311 -16.22 -6.00 24.78
C TRP A 311 -17.04 -6.76 25.88
N ASN A 312 -17.81 -6.04 26.73
CA ASN A 312 -18.59 -6.50 27.92
C ASN A 312 -17.80 -6.91 29.20
N THR A 313 -17.93 -6.12 30.28
CA THR A 313 -17.85 -6.42 31.74
C THR A 313 -17.88 -5.11 32.53
N PHE A 314 -18.45 -4.95 33.73
CA PHE A 314 -19.75 -5.36 34.31
C PHE A 314 -20.05 -4.36 35.49
N ASN A 315 -21.15 -4.48 36.24
CA ASN A 315 -21.22 -3.86 37.59
C ASN A 315 -20.11 -4.49 38.47
N VAL A 316 -19.32 -3.80 39.29
CA VAL A 316 -19.65 -2.94 40.46
C VAL A 316 -18.50 -1.93 40.70
N LYS A 317 -18.80 -0.73 41.23
CA LYS A 317 -17.89 0.37 41.68
C LYS A 317 -16.60 0.65 40.86
N TYR A 318 -16.51 1.88 40.33
CA TYR A 318 -15.44 2.51 39.53
C TYR A 318 -15.39 2.21 38.02
N ASN A 319 -15.76 3.26 37.26
CA ASN A 319 -15.63 3.53 35.81
C ASN A 319 -16.03 2.47 34.76
N LYS A 320 -16.99 2.85 33.91
CA LYS A 320 -17.76 1.96 33.02
C LYS A 320 -17.51 2.20 31.52
N ASN A 321 -17.41 1.08 30.78
CA ASN A 321 -17.82 0.85 29.38
C ASN A 321 -17.16 1.64 28.22
N SER A 322 -16.45 0.91 27.34
CA SER A 322 -15.62 1.45 26.24
C SER A 322 -16.18 1.22 24.81
N TYR A 323 -17.39 0.67 24.66
CA TYR A 323 -17.96 0.33 23.34
C TYR A 323 -18.20 1.52 22.41
N LEU A 324 -18.60 2.67 22.97
CA LEU A 324 -19.47 3.63 22.28
C LEU A 324 -18.81 4.96 21.91
N LEU A 325 -17.55 5.16 22.31
CA LEU A 325 -16.68 6.22 21.81
C LEU A 325 -16.70 6.30 20.27
N SER A 326 -16.63 5.19 19.53
CA SER A 326 -16.67 5.22 18.05
C SER A 326 -17.92 5.91 17.49
N VAL A 327 -19.11 5.65 18.06
CA VAL A 327 -20.37 6.31 17.66
C VAL A 327 -20.34 7.80 18.03
N CYS A 328 -19.76 8.14 19.19
CA CYS A 328 -19.65 9.51 19.68
C CYS A 328 -18.55 10.34 19.01
N LEU A 329 -17.54 9.73 18.41
CA LEU A 329 -16.42 10.43 17.78
C LEU A 329 -16.76 10.83 16.33
N GLY A 330 -17.18 9.88 15.49
CA GLY A 330 -17.42 10.16 14.07
C GLY A 330 -18.67 11.02 13.80
N LEU A 331 -19.78 10.71 14.47
CA LEU A 331 -21.06 11.40 14.21
C LEU A 331 -21.12 12.81 14.78
N VAL A 332 -20.43 13.05 15.90
CA VAL A 332 -20.67 14.24 16.73
C VAL A 332 -19.68 15.36 16.36
N ILE A 333 -18.43 15.03 16.04
CA ILE A 333 -17.42 16.02 15.61
C ILE A 333 -17.82 16.74 14.30
N TRP A 334 -18.56 16.08 13.41
CA TRP A 334 -18.94 16.70 12.14
C TRP A 334 -20.30 17.43 12.21
N LEU A 335 -21.30 16.85 12.90
CA LEU A 335 -22.64 17.46 13.02
C LEU A 335 -22.67 18.79 13.80
N PHE A 336 -21.65 19.08 14.61
CA PHE A 336 -21.64 20.23 15.53
C PHE A 336 -20.75 21.41 15.12
N TYR A 337 -19.75 21.22 14.26
CA TYR A 337 -18.66 22.20 14.10
C TYR A 337 -18.48 22.71 12.66
N ARG A 338 -19.55 22.70 11.87
CA ARG A 338 -19.53 23.05 10.44
C ARG A 338 -19.09 24.50 10.14
N GLU A 339 -19.16 25.41 11.12
CA GLU A 339 -18.97 26.86 10.88
C GLU A 339 -17.93 27.54 11.81
N SER A 340 -17.22 26.81 12.66
CA SER A 340 -16.28 27.41 13.65
C SER A 340 -14.83 26.95 13.52
N PHE A 341 -14.49 26.20 12.45
CA PHE A 341 -13.12 25.81 12.12
C PHE A 341 -12.53 26.62 10.93
N LEU A 342 -13.00 27.87 10.76
CA LEU A 342 -12.24 28.90 10.04
C LEU A 342 -11.38 29.64 11.08
N HIS A 343 -10.08 29.73 10.79
CA HIS A 343 -9.01 30.15 11.71
C HIS A 343 -9.28 31.44 12.51
N PRO A 344 -8.95 31.44 13.81
CA PRO A 344 -8.40 32.60 14.50
C PRO A 344 -6.86 32.51 14.59
N ASN A 345 -6.17 33.55 14.15
CA ASN A 345 -4.73 33.74 14.37
C ASN A 345 -4.46 33.97 15.86
N PHE A 346 -3.38 33.41 16.43
CA PHE A 346 -2.54 34.10 17.43
C PHE A 346 -1.14 33.48 17.52
N THR A 347 -0.21 34.30 17.98
CA THR A 347 1.25 34.25 17.94
C THR A 347 1.95 33.09 18.66
N GLU A 348 3.19 32.85 18.23
CA GLU A 348 4.25 31.98 18.76
C GLU A 348 4.28 31.80 20.29
N ASN A 349 4.24 30.54 20.74
CA ASN A 349 5.41 29.85 21.32
C ASN A 349 5.08 28.37 21.69
N GLU A 350 5.72 27.44 20.97
CA GLU A 350 6.06 26.02 21.25
C GLU A 350 5.05 25.07 21.99
N ASN A 351 4.74 23.85 21.51
CA ASN A 351 4.90 23.23 20.18
C ASN A 351 4.03 21.93 20.07
N PRO A 352 3.05 21.79 19.14
CA PRO A 352 2.10 20.66 19.15
C PRO A 352 2.07 19.74 17.89
N ALA A 353 1.99 18.43 18.13
CA ALA A 353 1.95 17.36 17.12
C ALA A 353 0.53 17.07 16.57
N SER A 354 0.07 17.83 15.57
CA SER A 354 -1.32 17.80 15.07
C SER A 354 -1.51 17.14 13.68
N GLU A 355 -2.67 17.30 13.05
CA GLU A 355 -2.89 16.87 11.65
C GLU A 355 -2.02 17.67 10.67
N ASN A 356 -1.60 18.88 11.05
CA ASN A 356 -0.51 19.58 10.37
C ASN A 356 0.81 18.82 10.50
N GLU A 357 1.05 18.03 11.55
CA GLU A 357 2.27 17.23 11.71
C GLU A 357 2.21 15.90 10.92
N ILE A 358 1.04 15.44 10.44
CA ILE A 358 0.97 14.39 9.40
C ILE A 358 1.06 15.02 8.01
N LYS A 359 0.42 16.17 7.79
CA LYS A 359 0.57 16.91 6.53
C LYS A 359 2.00 17.42 6.36
N GLU A 360 2.67 17.84 7.42
CA GLU A 360 4.10 18.18 7.52
C GLU A 360 4.96 16.93 7.68
N SER A 361 4.57 15.84 8.33
CA SER A 361 5.36 14.59 8.19
C SER A 361 5.39 14.15 6.73
N ILE A 362 4.30 14.36 5.98
CA ILE A 362 4.27 14.20 4.53
C ILE A 362 5.03 15.34 3.83
N GLN A 363 4.81 16.62 4.12
CA GLN A 363 5.46 17.76 3.43
C GLN A 363 6.98 17.81 3.71
N GLN A 364 7.37 17.61 4.96
CA GLN A 364 8.73 17.48 5.46
C GLN A 364 9.34 16.17 4.98
N SER A 365 8.68 15.00 4.97
CA SER A 365 9.27 13.81 4.30
C SER A 365 9.36 13.95 2.78
N LEU A 366 8.44 14.69 2.14
CA LEU A 366 8.55 15.14 0.76
C LEU A 366 9.72 16.12 0.57
N LEU A 367 10.17 16.84 1.60
CA LEU A 367 11.31 17.76 1.61
C LEU A 367 12.64 17.12 2.08
N THR A 368 12.60 16.04 2.89
CA THR A 368 13.78 15.43 3.55
C THR A 368 14.13 14.05 3.03
N ASN A 369 13.18 13.28 2.48
CA ASN A 369 13.49 11.98 1.89
C ASN A 369 13.96 12.12 0.45
N GLY A 370 14.61 11.07 -0.06
CA GLY A 370 14.86 10.94 -1.49
C GLY A 370 13.55 11.02 -2.29
N ILE A 371 13.64 11.49 -3.53
CA ILE A 371 12.41 11.74 -4.31
C ILE A 371 11.80 10.44 -4.89
N ARG A 372 12.51 9.32 -4.72
CA ARG A 372 11.96 7.96 -4.90
C ARG A 372 10.90 7.66 -3.85
N GLU A 373 11.14 8.03 -2.60
CA GLU A 373 10.23 7.85 -1.48
C GLU A 373 8.95 8.68 -1.69
N ARG A 374 9.06 9.90 -2.25
CA ARG A 374 7.91 10.71 -2.72
C ARG A 374 7.03 9.95 -3.72
N TYR A 375 7.60 9.30 -4.73
CA TYR A 375 6.83 8.52 -5.70
C TYR A 375 6.09 7.35 -5.03
N LEU A 376 6.75 6.65 -4.11
CA LEU A 376 6.15 5.53 -3.37
C LEU A 376 5.02 6.00 -2.43
N LEU A 377 5.16 7.15 -1.79
CA LEU A 377 4.12 7.76 -0.95
C LEU A 377 2.89 8.20 -1.77
N ILE A 378 3.09 8.75 -2.98
CA ILE A 378 1.95 9.12 -3.86
C ILE A 378 1.25 7.87 -4.41
N ASP A 379 2.00 6.80 -4.75
CA ASP A 379 1.40 5.52 -5.16
C ASP A 379 0.67 4.83 -3.99
N GLU A 380 1.20 4.90 -2.77
CA GLU A 380 0.52 4.44 -1.55
C GLU A 380 -0.76 5.23 -1.27
N TYR A 381 -0.71 6.57 -1.32
CA TYR A 381 -1.89 7.45 -1.22
C TYR A 381 -2.96 7.12 -2.28
N LEU A 382 -2.54 6.83 -3.52
CA LEU A 382 -3.43 6.39 -4.60
C LEU A 382 -4.08 5.04 -4.27
N ARG A 383 -3.31 4.06 -3.77
CA ARG A 383 -3.85 2.76 -3.33
C ARG A 383 -4.79 2.88 -2.13
N GLU A 384 -4.58 3.86 -1.25
CA GLU A 384 -5.45 4.14 -0.10
C GLU A 384 -6.74 4.90 -0.48
N GLY A 385 -6.80 5.46 -1.69
CA GLY A 385 -8.06 5.84 -2.34
C GLY A 385 -8.66 7.17 -1.91
N VAL A 386 -7.84 8.18 -1.61
CA VAL A 386 -8.31 9.47 -1.11
C VAL A 386 -8.60 10.47 -2.26
N THR A 387 -9.86 10.47 -2.69
CA THR A 387 -10.51 11.63 -3.35
C THR A 387 -11.87 11.93 -2.70
N PRO A 388 -12.37 13.18 -2.79
CA PRO A 388 -13.75 13.49 -2.45
C PRO A 388 -14.71 12.60 -3.27
N ARG A 389 -15.85 12.18 -2.71
CA ARG A 389 -16.88 11.50 -3.52
C ARG A 389 -17.41 12.49 -4.56
N ASN A 390 -17.40 12.07 -5.83
CA ASN A 390 -17.78 12.88 -7.00
C ASN A 390 -17.03 14.23 -7.10
N PRO A 391 -15.70 14.24 -7.23
CA PRO A 391 -14.96 15.47 -7.40
C PRO A 391 -15.21 16.03 -8.82
N PRO A 392 -15.27 17.37 -8.99
CA PRO A 392 -15.50 17.97 -10.30
C PRO A 392 -14.38 17.60 -11.26
N PHE A 393 -14.71 17.27 -12.51
CA PHE A 393 -13.72 16.87 -13.51
C PHE A 393 -12.66 17.94 -13.71
N LYS A 394 -11.39 17.54 -13.59
CA LYS A 394 -10.23 18.39 -13.88
C LYS A 394 -9.86 18.30 -15.35
N ARG A 395 -9.55 19.42 -16.01
CA ARG A 395 -9.14 19.41 -17.42
C ARG A 395 -7.63 19.54 -17.58
N ILE A 396 -7.05 18.62 -18.34
CA ILE A 396 -5.62 18.57 -18.64
C ILE A 396 -5.45 18.72 -20.15
N ILE A 397 -4.86 19.84 -20.59
CA ILE A 397 -4.52 20.04 -21.99
C ILE A 397 -3.16 19.41 -22.29
N LEU A 398 -3.12 18.56 -23.31
CA LEU A 398 -1.91 18.09 -23.97
C LEU A 398 -1.57 19.12 -25.07
N TRP A 399 -0.61 20.02 -24.81
CA TRP A 399 -0.45 21.25 -25.61
C TRP A 399 0.12 21.00 -27.02
N ASN A 400 1.12 20.14 -27.15
CA ASN A 400 1.91 19.96 -28.37
C ASN A 400 2.34 18.50 -28.53
N SER A 401 2.53 18.01 -29.76
CA SER A 401 2.86 16.59 -29.99
C SER A 401 4.11 16.14 -29.23
N ALA A 402 4.02 14.98 -28.58
CA ALA A 402 5.11 14.35 -27.84
C ALA A 402 6.11 13.60 -28.75
N GLY A 403 6.51 14.23 -29.85
CA GLY A 403 7.45 13.67 -30.82
C GLY A 403 7.32 14.32 -32.19
N PHE A 404 8.14 13.85 -33.14
CA PHE A 404 8.17 14.37 -34.52
C PHE A 404 7.05 13.83 -35.43
N GLN A 405 6.25 12.88 -34.97
CA GLN A 405 5.10 12.36 -35.71
C GLN A 405 3.79 13.00 -35.21
N PRO A 406 2.85 13.37 -36.12
CA PRO A 406 1.50 13.77 -35.75
C PRO A 406 0.77 12.65 -34.97
N GLY A 407 -0.08 13.03 -34.01
CA GLY A 407 -0.89 12.07 -33.24
C GLY A 407 -0.15 11.35 -32.10
N ASN A 408 1.11 11.68 -31.81
CA ASN A 408 1.78 11.19 -30.60
C ASN A 408 1.33 12.01 -29.37
N ASP A 409 0.11 11.75 -28.91
CA ASP A 409 -0.54 12.42 -27.80
C ASP A 409 -0.02 11.92 -26.44
N PHE A 410 1.27 12.14 -26.21
CA PHE A 410 1.99 11.83 -24.96
C PHE A 410 1.84 10.37 -24.49
N ARG A 411 1.68 9.43 -25.44
CA ARG A 411 1.44 7.99 -25.25
C ARG A 411 0.18 7.59 -24.48
N ILE A 412 -0.72 8.53 -24.19
CA ILE A 412 -2.01 8.25 -23.50
C ILE A 412 -3.23 8.63 -24.34
N GLY A 413 -3.15 9.70 -25.14
CA GLY A 413 -4.24 10.20 -25.97
C GLY A 413 -5.31 10.99 -25.19
N PRO A 414 -6.09 11.84 -25.88
CA PRO A 414 -7.23 12.53 -25.29
C PRO A 414 -8.36 11.56 -24.92
N GLY A 415 -9.24 11.99 -24.02
CA GLY A 415 -10.47 11.30 -23.65
C GLY A 415 -10.77 11.36 -22.16
N ARG A 416 -12.05 11.56 -21.83
CA ARG A 416 -12.57 11.66 -20.45
C ARG A 416 -12.43 10.38 -19.63
N ASP A 417 -12.38 9.23 -20.30
CA ASP A 417 -12.31 7.90 -19.69
C ASP A 417 -10.91 7.28 -19.65
N LYS A 418 -9.88 7.99 -20.12
CA LYS A 418 -8.53 7.42 -20.27
C LYS A 418 -7.97 6.92 -18.95
N LEU A 419 -8.02 7.74 -17.90
CA LEU A 419 -7.52 7.38 -16.56
C LEU A 419 -8.38 6.31 -15.88
N ARG A 420 -9.69 6.26 -16.19
CA ARG A 420 -10.61 5.23 -15.70
C ARG A 420 -10.26 3.86 -16.30
N LYS A 421 -10.00 3.81 -17.61
CA LYS A 421 -9.57 2.59 -18.31
C LYS A 421 -8.16 2.13 -17.91
N LEU A 422 -7.28 3.07 -17.60
CA LEU A 422 -5.95 2.84 -17.04
C LEU A 422 -5.98 2.26 -15.60
N GLY A 423 -7.14 2.25 -14.95
CA GLY A 423 -7.29 1.75 -13.58
C GLY A 423 -6.83 2.72 -12.50
N CYS A 424 -6.67 4.01 -12.81
CA CYS A 424 -6.29 5.01 -11.81
C CYS A 424 -7.34 5.10 -10.68
N PRO A 425 -6.94 5.02 -9.39
CA PRO A 425 -7.87 5.24 -8.27
C PRO A 425 -8.50 6.63 -8.29
N VAL A 426 -7.72 7.63 -8.70
CA VAL A 426 -8.18 8.99 -9.00
C VAL A 426 -8.17 9.17 -10.51
N TRP A 427 -9.36 9.25 -11.11
CA TRP A 427 -9.54 9.19 -12.58
C TRP A 427 -10.40 10.31 -13.16
N GLN A 428 -10.98 11.18 -12.34
CA GLN A 428 -11.84 12.29 -12.75
C GLN A 428 -11.04 13.47 -13.34
N CYS A 429 -10.18 13.16 -14.31
CA CYS A 429 -9.49 14.14 -15.13
C CYS A 429 -9.71 13.83 -16.62
N GLU A 430 -10.09 14.85 -17.38
CA GLU A 430 -10.33 14.79 -18.81
C GLU A 430 -9.08 15.27 -19.57
N LEU A 431 -8.51 14.39 -20.39
CA LEU A 431 -7.39 14.71 -21.26
C LEU A 431 -7.93 15.29 -22.58
N ILE A 432 -7.49 16.49 -22.98
CA ILE A 432 -7.91 17.14 -24.22
C ILE A 432 -6.72 17.73 -25.00
N THR A 433 -6.86 17.92 -26.30
CA THR A 433 -5.85 18.53 -27.19
C THR A 433 -6.27 19.90 -27.74
N LYS A 434 -7.51 20.34 -27.48
CA LYS A 434 -8.09 21.59 -28.00
C LYS A 434 -7.54 22.82 -27.27
N ARG A 435 -6.47 23.40 -27.82
CA ARG A 435 -5.74 24.57 -27.28
C ARG A 435 -6.61 25.81 -27.01
N THR A 436 -7.70 26.01 -27.75
CA THR A 436 -8.59 27.17 -27.54
C THR A 436 -9.35 27.11 -26.20
N ASP A 437 -9.51 25.91 -25.62
CA ASP A 437 -10.16 25.71 -24.32
C ASP A 437 -9.18 25.92 -23.14
N VAL A 438 -8.01 26.53 -23.36
CA VAL A 438 -6.98 26.73 -22.33
C VAL A 438 -7.45 27.50 -21.11
N HIS A 439 -8.41 28.41 -21.28
CA HIS A 439 -9.04 29.14 -20.17
C HIS A 439 -9.86 28.22 -19.22
N LEU A 440 -10.21 27.01 -19.66
CA LEU A 440 -10.96 26.00 -18.89
C LEU A 440 -10.08 24.90 -18.29
N ALA A 441 -8.76 24.96 -18.49
CA ALA A 441 -7.84 23.90 -18.09
C ALA A 441 -7.31 24.09 -16.66
N ASP A 442 -7.35 23.04 -15.84
CA ASP A 442 -6.66 23.01 -14.54
C ASP A 442 -5.15 22.79 -14.71
N ALA A 443 -4.75 22.07 -15.77
CA ALA A 443 -3.35 21.86 -16.12
C ALA A 443 -3.10 21.89 -17.63
N VAL A 444 -1.89 22.28 -18.01
CA VAL A 444 -1.41 22.29 -19.40
C VAL A 444 -0.04 21.60 -19.43
N VAL A 445 0.06 20.48 -20.16
CA VAL A 445 1.27 19.66 -20.30
C VAL A 445 1.96 20.00 -21.60
N PHE A 446 3.24 20.38 -21.51
CA PHE A 446 4.07 20.73 -22.65
C PHE A 446 5.19 19.72 -22.82
N HIS A 447 5.28 19.10 -23.99
CA HIS A 447 6.48 18.34 -24.35
C HIS A 447 7.59 19.34 -24.75
N LEU A 448 8.85 19.04 -24.40
CA LEU A 448 10.00 19.91 -24.67
C LEU A 448 10.23 20.28 -26.16
N GLY A 449 9.58 19.64 -27.14
CA GLY A 449 9.79 19.88 -28.59
C GLY A 449 8.56 20.37 -29.33
N ASN A 450 8.77 20.99 -30.50
CA ASN A 450 7.72 21.39 -31.45
C ASN A 450 6.76 22.49 -30.94
N TRP A 451 7.30 23.54 -30.35
CA TRP A 451 6.62 24.81 -30.05
C TRP A 451 7.66 25.95 -30.01
N SER A 452 7.21 27.21 -30.01
CA SER A 452 8.05 28.41 -29.85
C SER A 452 7.39 29.39 -28.88
N LYS A 453 8.04 30.50 -28.48
CA LYS A 453 7.40 31.53 -27.64
C LYS A 453 6.07 32.06 -28.22
N LYS A 454 5.92 32.06 -29.56
CA LYS A 454 4.67 32.45 -30.25
C LYS A 454 3.55 31.40 -30.16
N ASP A 455 3.90 30.16 -29.82
CA ASP A 455 2.99 29.01 -29.69
C ASP A 455 2.51 28.80 -28.24
N LEU A 456 2.89 29.68 -27.30
CA LEU A 456 2.47 29.58 -25.90
C LEU A 456 1.08 30.22 -25.68
N PRO A 457 0.32 29.81 -24.65
CA PRO A 457 -0.93 30.46 -24.27
C PRO A 457 -0.73 31.97 -24.05
N LYS A 458 -1.53 32.81 -24.71
CA LYS A 458 -1.46 34.28 -24.58
C LYS A 458 -1.87 34.78 -23.19
N GLN A 459 -2.65 34.00 -22.45
CA GLN A 459 -3.12 34.30 -21.10
C GLN A 459 -3.00 33.03 -20.25
N ARG A 460 -2.67 33.20 -18.97
CA ARG A 460 -2.51 32.14 -17.97
C ARG A 460 -3.24 32.55 -16.70
N SER A 461 -4.21 31.73 -16.28
CA SER A 461 -4.92 31.95 -15.02
C SER A 461 -4.11 31.39 -13.84
N SER A 462 -4.19 32.03 -12.67
CA SER A 462 -3.42 31.65 -11.47
C SER A 462 -3.77 30.27 -10.91
N HIS A 463 -4.95 29.73 -11.22
CA HIS A 463 -5.34 28.37 -10.81
C HIS A 463 -4.64 27.26 -11.60
N GLN A 464 -4.07 27.57 -12.77
CA GLN A 464 -3.56 26.60 -13.73
C GLN A 464 -2.16 26.11 -13.40
N ILE A 465 -1.93 24.82 -13.62
CA ILE A 465 -0.62 24.19 -13.46
C ILE A 465 0.00 23.93 -14.83
N TYR A 466 1.12 24.58 -15.12
CA TYR A 466 1.86 24.41 -16.36
C TYR A 466 2.97 23.38 -16.13
N ILE A 467 3.01 22.33 -16.94
CA ILE A 467 3.78 21.11 -16.65
C ILE A 467 4.79 20.84 -17.76
N PHE A 468 6.06 20.75 -17.36
CA PHE A 468 7.14 20.30 -18.23
C PHE A 468 7.11 18.78 -18.38
N TRP A 469 7.07 18.26 -19.60
CA TRP A 469 7.08 16.81 -19.85
C TRP A 469 8.22 16.39 -20.78
N SER A 470 8.95 15.35 -20.37
CA SER A 470 9.90 14.64 -21.22
C SER A 470 10.11 13.21 -20.75
N ARG A 471 10.23 12.28 -21.69
CA ARG A 471 10.78 10.94 -21.44
C ARG A 471 12.20 10.78 -21.98
N GLU A 472 12.58 11.53 -23.01
CA GLU A 472 13.95 11.56 -23.53
C GLU A 472 14.90 12.23 -22.54
N SER A 473 16.14 11.73 -22.44
CA SER A 473 17.21 12.34 -21.64
C SER A 473 17.60 13.75 -22.16
N PRO A 474 18.11 14.67 -21.32
CA PRO A 474 18.60 15.97 -21.79
C PRO A 474 19.79 15.84 -22.76
N ALA A 475 20.65 14.84 -22.57
CA ALA A 475 21.76 14.53 -23.47
C ALA A 475 21.33 14.27 -24.92
N TRP A 476 20.14 13.69 -25.17
CA TRP A 476 19.58 13.52 -26.52
C TRP A 476 19.61 14.84 -27.31
N ARG A 477 19.33 15.97 -26.64
CA ARG A 477 19.16 17.28 -27.29
C ARG A 477 20.39 18.18 -27.40
N SER A 478 21.55 17.85 -26.82
CA SER A 478 22.74 18.71 -27.03
C SER A 478 23.28 18.69 -28.48
N ALA A 479 22.63 17.97 -29.41
CA ALA A 479 22.86 18.09 -30.86
C ALA A 479 21.94 19.15 -31.54
N HIS A 480 20.93 19.66 -30.82
CA HIS A 480 19.91 20.61 -31.31
C HIS A 480 19.61 21.68 -30.25
N SER A 481 20.60 22.53 -29.97
CA SER A 481 20.50 23.94 -29.51
C SER A 481 19.35 24.37 -28.57
N SER A 482 18.88 23.50 -27.68
CA SER A 482 17.72 23.77 -26.81
C SER A 482 18.16 24.14 -25.40
N ASN A 483 18.62 25.39 -25.25
CA ASN A 483 18.59 26.05 -23.96
C ASN A 483 17.12 26.07 -23.46
N THR A 484 16.84 25.59 -22.24
CA THR A 484 15.48 25.60 -21.67
C THR A 484 15.14 26.90 -20.92
N ASP A 485 16.09 27.83 -20.83
CA ASP A 485 15.98 29.19 -20.27
C ASP A 485 14.91 30.10 -20.91
N PRO A 486 14.54 29.97 -22.21
CA PRO A 486 13.36 30.63 -22.77
C PRO A 486 12.04 30.29 -22.04
N MET A 487 12.04 29.29 -21.16
CA MET A 487 10.93 28.85 -20.30
C MET A 487 11.18 29.10 -18.80
N ALA A 488 12.20 29.88 -18.45
CA ALA A 488 12.40 30.37 -17.09
C ALA A 488 11.09 30.99 -16.56
N HIS A 489 10.72 30.68 -15.32
CA HIS A 489 9.48 31.10 -14.66
C HIS A 489 8.15 30.59 -15.31
N PHE A 490 8.21 29.79 -16.37
CA PHE A 490 7.01 29.32 -17.07
C PHE A 490 6.33 28.16 -16.34
N PHE A 491 7.07 27.10 -16.01
CA PHE A 491 6.49 25.87 -15.45
C PHE A 491 6.26 25.91 -13.95
N ASN A 492 5.18 25.24 -13.52
CA ASN A 492 4.93 24.92 -12.13
C ASN A 492 5.52 23.56 -11.73
N TRP A 493 5.21 22.51 -12.50
CA TRP A 493 5.59 21.12 -12.19
C TRP A 493 6.42 20.49 -13.31
N THR A 494 7.17 19.44 -12.97
CA THR A 494 7.87 18.58 -13.94
C THR A 494 7.30 17.16 -13.93
N MET A 495 7.20 16.54 -15.11
CA MET A 495 6.68 15.19 -15.31
C MET A 495 7.64 14.38 -16.20
N THR A 496 8.60 13.67 -15.59
CA THR A 496 9.71 13.01 -16.29
C THR A 496 10.15 11.70 -15.63
N PHE A 497 11.10 10.98 -16.22
CA PHE A 497 11.67 9.76 -15.62
C PHE A 497 12.51 10.01 -14.37
N ARG A 498 13.01 11.24 -14.14
CA ARG A 498 13.87 11.53 -12.98
C ARG A 498 13.09 11.43 -11.70
N TRP A 499 13.69 10.84 -10.67
CA TRP A 499 13.05 10.73 -9.37
C TRP A 499 12.72 12.12 -8.81
N ASP A 500 13.59 13.13 -9.03
CA ASP A 500 13.38 14.51 -8.58
C ASP A 500 12.37 15.34 -9.40
N SER A 501 11.51 14.67 -10.18
CA SER A 501 10.33 15.29 -10.80
C SER A 501 9.20 15.49 -9.78
N ASP A 502 8.30 16.42 -10.05
CA ASP A 502 7.05 16.52 -9.27
C ASP A 502 6.14 15.30 -9.50
N VAL A 503 6.01 14.88 -10.76
CA VAL A 503 5.32 13.66 -11.17
C VAL A 503 6.33 12.73 -11.85
N VAL A 504 6.66 11.59 -11.25
CA VAL A 504 7.64 10.66 -11.83
C VAL A 504 6.95 9.73 -12.83
N MET A 505 7.56 9.55 -14.00
CA MET A 505 7.14 8.65 -15.08
C MET A 505 8.25 7.65 -15.41
N PRO A 506 8.44 6.58 -14.61
CA PRO A 506 9.44 5.56 -14.89
C PRO A 506 9.08 4.75 -16.15
N TYR A 507 10.08 4.16 -16.81
CA TYR A 507 9.86 3.27 -17.95
C TYR A 507 9.36 1.87 -17.56
N GLY A 508 9.40 1.56 -16.27
CA GLY A 508 8.93 0.33 -15.66
C GLY A 508 9.35 0.28 -14.20
N TYR A 509 8.88 -0.74 -13.48
CA TYR A 509 9.22 -0.98 -12.08
C TYR A 509 9.16 -2.49 -11.78
N VAL A 510 9.67 -2.90 -10.62
CA VAL A 510 9.44 -4.24 -10.09
C VAL A 510 8.49 -4.19 -8.90
N GLN A 511 7.42 -4.96 -8.98
CA GLN A 511 6.36 -5.04 -7.98
C GLN A 511 6.60 -6.28 -7.11
N PRO A 512 6.79 -6.14 -5.78
CA PRO A 512 6.97 -7.30 -4.90
C PRO A 512 5.68 -8.15 -4.84
N THR A 513 5.83 -9.48 -4.86
CA THR A 513 4.74 -10.45 -4.72
C THR A 513 4.48 -10.85 -3.26
N GLY A 514 5.27 -10.33 -2.33
CA GLY A 514 5.17 -10.56 -0.89
C GLY A 514 6.07 -9.58 -0.12
N ASN A 515 6.41 -9.89 1.13
CA ASN A 515 7.18 -8.99 2.01
C ASN A 515 8.70 -9.04 1.78
N VAL A 516 9.15 -9.03 0.52
CA VAL A 516 10.58 -9.04 0.15
C VAL A 516 11.03 -7.62 -0.17
N ARG A 517 12.14 -7.19 0.44
CA ARG A 517 12.74 -5.86 0.21
C ARG A 517 13.50 -5.87 -1.11
N LEU A 518 13.46 -4.76 -1.85
CA LEU A 518 14.28 -4.59 -3.07
C LEU A 518 15.78 -4.68 -2.76
N HIS A 519 16.16 -4.15 -1.59
CA HIS A 519 17.53 -4.13 -1.05
C HIS A 519 17.54 -4.88 0.29
N PRO A 520 17.62 -6.22 0.24
CA PRO A 520 17.83 -7.02 1.45
C PRO A 520 19.26 -6.82 1.99
N SER A 521 19.40 -6.94 3.32
CA SER A 521 20.71 -6.97 3.98
C SER A 521 21.54 -8.18 3.55
N ASP A 522 22.86 -8.15 3.76
CA ASP A 522 23.73 -9.28 3.35
C ASP A 522 23.35 -10.61 4.02
N ALA A 523 22.82 -10.58 5.26
CA ALA A 523 22.28 -11.77 5.93
C ALA A 523 21.01 -12.30 5.23
N GLN A 524 20.14 -11.41 4.76
CA GLN A 524 18.96 -11.78 3.98
C GLN A 524 19.33 -12.25 2.57
N MET A 525 20.31 -11.63 1.91
CA MET A 525 20.87 -12.12 0.64
C MET A 525 21.42 -13.53 0.79
N LYS A 526 22.21 -13.80 1.83
CA LYS A 526 22.70 -15.17 2.13
C LYS A 526 21.54 -16.15 2.25
N LEU A 527 20.46 -15.80 2.95
CA LEU A 527 19.25 -16.63 3.06
C LEU A 527 18.57 -16.89 1.69
N TYR A 528 18.42 -15.86 0.84
CA TYR A 528 17.81 -16.02 -0.48
C TYR A 528 18.69 -16.84 -1.45
N LEU A 529 20.01 -16.75 -1.32
CA LEU A 529 20.96 -17.53 -2.12
C LEU A 529 21.18 -18.96 -1.57
N SER A 530 20.96 -19.20 -0.28
CA SER A 530 21.13 -20.50 0.36
C SER A 530 19.86 -21.36 0.40
N ASN A 531 18.71 -20.82 0.05
CA ASN A 531 17.42 -21.53 0.08
C ASN A 531 16.92 -21.76 -1.35
N PRO A 532 17.27 -22.90 -1.99
CA PRO A 532 16.99 -23.15 -3.41
C PRO A 532 15.51 -23.52 -3.62
N THR A 533 14.62 -22.55 -3.53
CA THR A 533 13.20 -22.70 -3.92
C THR A 533 13.01 -22.77 -5.44
N ALA A 534 14.06 -22.55 -6.22
CA ALA A 534 14.05 -22.67 -7.67
C ALA A 534 14.78 -23.94 -8.11
N SER A 535 14.03 -24.95 -8.55
CA SER A 535 14.54 -26.13 -9.28
C SER A 535 14.93 -25.79 -10.72
N VAL A 536 15.26 -24.52 -11.01
CA VAL A 536 15.40 -23.97 -12.37
C VAL A 536 16.84 -23.51 -12.55
N ASN A 537 17.59 -24.21 -13.40
CA ASN A 537 18.87 -23.71 -13.89
C ASN A 537 18.63 -22.77 -15.09
N TYR A 538 18.72 -21.46 -14.87
CA TYR A 538 18.55 -20.44 -15.90
C TYR A 538 19.66 -20.41 -16.96
N ALA A 539 20.77 -21.13 -16.75
CA ALA A 539 21.82 -21.33 -17.74
C ALA A 539 21.61 -22.58 -18.60
N GLN A 540 20.67 -23.47 -18.25
CA GLN A 540 20.41 -24.69 -19.00
C GLN A 540 19.94 -24.38 -20.43
N GLY A 541 20.58 -25.00 -21.42
CA GLY A 541 20.26 -24.82 -22.84
C GLY A 541 20.74 -23.51 -23.47
N LYS A 542 21.36 -22.60 -22.68
CA LYS A 542 22.06 -21.43 -23.21
C LYS A 542 23.33 -21.88 -23.92
N THR A 543 23.56 -21.39 -25.13
CA THR A 543 24.72 -21.76 -25.96
C THR A 543 25.48 -20.55 -26.51
N LYS A 544 25.05 -19.33 -26.13
CA LYS A 544 25.63 -18.08 -26.59
C LYS A 544 25.88 -17.14 -25.41
N MET A 545 26.94 -16.36 -25.53
CA MET A 545 27.43 -15.48 -24.47
C MET A 545 26.51 -14.27 -24.28
N ALA A 546 26.57 -13.28 -25.18
CA ALA A 546 25.79 -12.05 -25.08
C ALA A 546 25.09 -11.64 -26.38
N ALA A 547 23.94 -10.97 -26.26
CA ALA A 547 23.24 -10.31 -27.37
C ALA A 547 23.07 -8.81 -27.11
N TRP A 548 23.08 -8.00 -28.18
CA TRP A 548 22.76 -6.58 -28.14
C TRP A 548 21.85 -6.17 -29.31
N PHE A 549 20.66 -5.63 -29.03
CA PHE A 549 19.79 -5.12 -30.10
C PHE A 549 19.87 -3.59 -30.14
N ALA A 550 20.28 -3.03 -31.26
CA ALA A 550 20.61 -1.61 -31.39
C ALA A 550 20.29 -1.05 -32.77
N SER A 551 19.65 0.13 -32.78
CA SER A 551 19.38 0.90 -34.01
C SER A 551 19.85 2.35 -33.97
N ASN A 552 20.24 2.88 -32.80
CA ASN A 552 20.88 4.18 -32.64
C ASN A 552 22.37 3.99 -32.31
N CYS A 553 23.21 4.05 -33.33
CA CYS A 553 24.62 3.68 -33.23
C CYS A 553 25.52 4.85 -32.80
N LEU A 554 25.03 6.08 -32.94
CA LEU A 554 25.71 7.33 -32.57
C LEU A 554 25.17 7.88 -31.24
N ALA A 555 24.91 6.97 -30.29
CA ALA A 555 24.38 7.30 -28.97
C ALA A 555 25.49 7.87 -28.07
N LYS A 556 25.20 8.98 -27.37
CA LYS A 556 26.19 9.76 -26.60
C LYS A 556 26.73 9.07 -25.34
N SER A 557 26.27 7.87 -25.02
CA SER A 557 26.82 7.02 -23.96
C SER A 557 28.12 6.30 -24.33
N SER A 558 28.60 6.39 -25.58
CA SER A 558 29.68 5.53 -26.11
C SER A 558 29.38 4.02 -26.00
N ARG A 559 28.09 3.65 -26.00
CA ARG A 559 27.64 2.25 -25.87
C ARG A 559 28.09 1.35 -27.04
N SER A 560 28.30 1.93 -28.22
CA SER A 560 28.78 1.21 -29.41
C SER A 560 30.26 0.86 -29.28
N GLU A 561 31.03 1.78 -28.72
CA GLU A 561 32.45 1.65 -28.41
C GLU A 561 32.65 0.63 -27.29
N LEU A 562 31.80 0.65 -26.25
CA LEU A 562 31.80 -0.37 -25.19
C LEU A 562 31.61 -1.78 -25.75
N VAL A 563 30.65 -1.97 -26.66
CA VAL A 563 30.41 -3.30 -27.26
C VAL A 563 31.56 -3.71 -28.17
N LYS A 564 32.12 -2.80 -28.98
CA LYS A 564 33.30 -3.07 -29.82
C LYS A 564 34.53 -3.46 -28.99
N GLU A 565 34.76 -2.81 -27.85
CA GLU A 565 35.84 -3.16 -26.94
C GLU A 565 35.60 -4.52 -26.27
N LEU A 566 34.36 -4.78 -25.84
CA LEU A 566 33.96 -6.03 -25.20
C LEU A 566 34.06 -7.23 -26.15
N GLN A 567 33.78 -7.02 -27.45
CA GLN A 567 33.92 -8.02 -28.53
C GLN A 567 35.36 -8.49 -28.75
N LYS A 568 36.39 -7.81 -28.22
CA LYS A 568 37.77 -8.32 -28.24
C LYS A 568 38.02 -9.48 -27.28
N TYR A 569 37.12 -9.68 -26.31
CA TYR A 569 37.32 -10.60 -25.19
C TYR A 569 36.22 -11.67 -25.09
N ILE A 570 34.99 -11.37 -25.54
CA ILE A 570 33.84 -12.28 -25.50
C ILE A 570 32.93 -12.10 -26.73
N ASP A 571 32.19 -13.14 -27.09
CA ASP A 571 31.20 -13.06 -28.17
C ASP A 571 30.00 -12.18 -27.78
N VAL A 572 29.74 -11.15 -28.57
CA VAL A 572 28.53 -10.31 -28.47
C VAL A 572 27.87 -10.22 -29.83
N ASP A 573 26.71 -10.86 -29.98
CA ASP A 573 25.91 -10.84 -31.20
C ASP A 573 25.10 -9.53 -31.29
N VAL A 574 25.34 -8.74 -32.34
CA VAL A 574 24.74 -7.41 -32.50
C VAL A 574 23.66 -7.42 -33.59
N TYR A 575 22.43 -7.16 -33.16
CA TYR A 575 21.22 -7.13 -33.99
C TYR A 575 20.74 -5.71 -34.27
N GLY A 576 20.18 -5.49 -35.46
CA GLY A 576 19.66 -4.20 -35.91
C GLY A 576 20.74 -3.35 -36.58
N LYS A 577 20.43 -2.05 -36.82
CA LYS A 577 21.27 -1.16 -37.66
C LYS A 577 22.72 -0.95 -37.18
N CYS A 578 23.06 -1.39 -35.96
CA CYS A 578 24.41 -1.23 -35.40
C CYS A 578 25.26 -2.51 -35.47
N GLY A 579 24.77 -3.57 -36.12
CA GLY A 579 25.49 -4.81 -36.34
C GLY A 579 25.02 -5.54 -37.60
N ASN A 580 25.49 -6.77 -37.77
CA ASN A 580 25.28 -7.54 -39.00
C ASN A 580 24.10 -8.53 -38.91
N MET A 581 23.45 -8.66 -37.74
CA MET A 581 22.29 -9.54 -37.56
C MET A 581 20.99 -8.75 -37.66
N SER A 582 19.93 -9.38 -38.18
CA SER A 582 18.61 -8.76 -38.29
C SER A 582 17.67 -9.24 -37.19
N CYS A 583 16.91 -8.31 -36.62
CA CYS A 583 15.68 -8.57 -35.91
C CYS A 583 14.65 -7.50 -36.35
N PRO A 584 13.73 -7.81 -37.27
CA PRO A 584 12.67 -6.89 -37.67
C PRO A 584 11.76 -6.55 -36.49
N ARG A 585 11.28 -5.29 -36.39
CA ARG A 585 10.36 -4.88 -35.32
C ARG A 585 9.06 -5.70 -35.25
N LYS A 586 8.63 -6.30 -36.37
CA LYS A 586 7.45 -7.19 -36.43
C LYS A 586 7.70 -8.55 -35.75
N GLU A 587 8.96 -8.90 -35.53
CA GLU A 587 9.42 -10.18 -34.97
C GLU A 587 10.08 -10.00 -33.59
N GLU A 588 9.96 -8.81 -32.98
CA GLU A 588 10.64 -8.46 -31.73
C GLU A 588 10.38 -9.49 -30.61
N GLU A 589 9.14 -9.99 -30.48
CA GLU A 589 8.79 -11.07 -29.56
C GLU A 589 9.56 -12.36 -29.85
N HIS A 590 9.62 -12.80 -31.11
CA HIS A 590 10.37 -13.99 -31.52
C HIS A 590 11.88 -13.84 -31.26
N CYS A 591 12.45 -12.66 -31.52
CA CYS A 591 13.85 -12.39 -31.23
C CYS A 591 14.15 -12.37 -29.73
N LEU A 592 13.25 -11.82 -28.90
CA LEU A 592 13.35 -11.88 -27.44
C LEU A 592 13.23 -13.31 -26.93
N ASP A 593 12.45 -14.15 -27.62
CA ASP A 593 12.32 -15.58 -27.34
C ASP A 593 13.62 -16.34 -27.68
N ILE A 594 14.32 -15.99 -28.77
CA ILE A 594 15.68 -16.48 -29.06
C ILE A 594 16.67 -16.01 -27.98
N VAL A 595 16.61 -14.75 -27.55
CA VAL A 595 17.41 -14.20 -26.44
C VAL A 595 17.18 -15.01 -25.16
N ALA A 596 15.92 -15.24 -24.79
CA ALA A 596 15.51 -16.03 -23.65
C ALA A 596 15.99 -17.48 -23.72
N LYS A 597 16.07 -18.10 -24.90
CA LYS A 597 16.44 -19.52 -25.07
C LYS A 597 17.94 -19.75 -25.26
N LYS A 598 18.70 -18.81 -25.83
CA LYS A 598 20.08 -19.06 -26.28
C LYS A 598 21.16 -18.28 -25.55
N TYR A 599 20.89 -17.09 -25.02
CA TYR A 599 21.92 -16.20 -24.50
C TYR A 599 21.95 -16.15 -22.96
N LYS A 600 23.13 -16.14 -22.34
CA LYS A 600 23.28 -15.89 -20.90
C LYS A 600 23.12 -14.41 -20.55
N PHE A 601 23.67 -13.52 -21.37
CA PHE A 601 23.67 -12.07 -21.13
C PHE A 601 22.93 -11.29 -22.22
N TYR A 602 22.38 -10.13 -21.85
CA TYR A 602 21.85 -9.17 -22.81
C TYR A 602 22.27 -7.74 -22.45
N MET A 603 22.73 -7.01 -23.46
CA MET A 603 23.31 -5.68 -23.34
C MET A 603 22.22 -4.60 -23.28
N SER A 604 21.73 -4.33 -22.08
CA SER A 604 20.72 -3.30 -21.75
C SER A 604 21.35 -1.90 -21.66
N LEU A 605 21.99 -1.44 -22.74
CA LEU A 605 22.84 -0.24 -22.75
C LEU A 605 22.08 1.04 -23.12
N GLU A 606 22.10 2.03 -22.23
CA GLU A 606 21.35 3.26 -22.42
C GLU A 606 21.90 4.16 -23.53
N ASN A 607 21.02 4.98 -24.12
CA ASN A 607 21.42 5.92 -25.17
C ASN A 607 22.24 7.12 -24.66
N SER A 608 22.26 7.36 -23.34
CA SER A 608 22.96 8.45 -22.67
C SER A 608 23.12 8.12 -21.19
N LEU A 609 24.25 8.51 -20.57
CA LEU A 609 24.53 8.23 -19.16
C LEU A 609 24.07 9.41 -18.30
N CYS A 610 22.79 9.47 -17.96
CA CYS A 610 22.19 10.56 -17.17
C CYS A 610 21.66 10.06 -15.82
N LEU A 611 21.58 10.95 -14.83
CA LEU A 611 20.98 10.66 -13.52
C LEU A 611 19.55 10.14 -13.68
N ASP A 612 19.25 9.02 -13.01
CA ASP A 612 17.96 8.33 -12.97
C ASP A 612 17.43 7.81 -14.32
N TYR A 613 18.20 7.92 -15.41
CA TYR A 613 17.76 7.47 -16.73
C TYR A 613 17.87 5.94 -16.85
N VAL A 614 16.76 5.26 -16.60
CA VAL A 614 16.58 3.81 -16.77
C VAL A 614 15.34 3.58 -17.64
N THR A 615 15.52 2.93 -18.79
CA THR A 615 14.50 2.83 -19.84
C THR A 615 13.95 1.41 -20.04
N GLU A 616 13.14 1.22 -21.08
CA GLU A 616 12.59 -0.09 -21.48
C GLU A 616 13.67 -1.16 -21.67
N LYS A 617 14.91 -0.76 -22.02
CA LYS A 617 16.05 -1.65 -22.27
C LYS A 617 16.38 -2.55 -21.09
N LEU A 618 16.14 -2.09 -19.86
CA LEU A 618 16.25 -2.94 -18.68
C LEU A 618 14.99 -3.80 -18.52
N PHE A 619 13.82 -3.18 -18.45
CA PHE A 619 12.61 -3.87 -18.02
C PHE A 619 12.14 -4.94 -19.01
N ASN A 620 12.23 -4.70 -20.32
CA ASN A 620 11.89 -5.68 -21.36
C ASN A 620 12.70 -6.98 -21.21
N ILE A 621 13.93 -6.88 -20.69
CA ILE A 621 14.86 -7.99 -20.52
C ILE A 621 14.71 -8.63 -19.14
N MET A 622 14.44 -7.84 -18.09
CA MET A 622 14.22 -8.36 -16.74
C MET A 622 13.04 -9.35 -16.66
N HIS A 623 12.07 -9.34 -17.58
CA HIS A 623 11.07 -10.40 -17.66
C HIS A 623 11.68 -11.77 -18.02
N LEU A 624 12.69 -11.80 -18.87
CA LEU A 624 13.28 -13.00 -19.48
C LEU A 624 14.25 -13.75 -18.55
N PRO A 625 14.54 -15.05 -18.79
CA PRO A 625 15.57 -15.82 -18.08
C PRO A 625 17.00 -15.47 -18.55
N VAL A 626 17.37 -14.19 -18.55
CA VAL A 626 18.64 -13.65 -19.05
C VAL A 626 19.16 -12.59 -18.08
N VAL A 627 20.48 -12.52 -17.85
CA VAL A 627 21.07 -11.48 -16.98
C VAL A 627 21.28 -10.19 -17.78
N PRO A 628 20.65 -9.05 -17.39
CA PRO A 628 20.90 -7.77 -18.02
C PRO A 628 22.29 -7.25 -17.67
N VAL A 629 23.12 -6.98 -18.68
CA VAL A 629 24.34 -6.18 -18.57
C VAL A 629 23.96 -4.75 -18.93
N VAL A 630 23.88 -3.87 -17.94
CA VAL A 630 23.47 -2.47 -18.10
C VAL A 630 24.68 -1.58 -18.26
N TYR A 631 24.53 -0.47 -18.98
CA TYR A 631 25.51 0.60 -19.00
C TYR A 631 24.79 1.94 -18.82
N SER A 632 25.00 2.51 -17.64
CA SER A 632 24.33 3.70 -17.12
C SER A 632 25.14 4.21 -15.91
N LEU A 633 24.85 5.41 -15.40
CA LEU A 633 25.51 5.90 -14.18
C LEU A 633 25.32 4.90 -13.03
N HIS A 634 26.42 4.66 -12.28
CA HIS A 634 26.67 3.48 -11.45
C HIS A 634 25.45 2.95 -10.66
N ASP A 635 24.68 3.83 -10.02
CA ASP A 635 23.66 3.44 -9.03
C ASP A 635 22.22 3.68 -9.51
N ASN A 636 22.00 4.07 -10.77
CA ASN A 636 20.65 4.31 -11.30
C ASN A 636 19.74 3.07 -11.19
N GLN A 637 20.22 1.90 -11.63
CA GLN A 637 19.48 0.65 -11.58
C GLN A 637 19.30 0.14 -10.15
N GLU A 638 20.25 0.42 -9.24
CA GLU A 638 20.13 0.11 -7.81
C GLU A 638 18.99 0.90 -7.15
N LYS A 639 18.44 1.94 -7.76
CA LYS A 639 17.23 2.62 -7.26
C LYS A 639 15.92 1.93 -7.67
N ILE A 640 15.90 1.01 -8.63
CA ILE A 640 14.65 0.52 -9.24
C ILE A 640 14.59 -1.00 -9.52
N ALA A 641 15.71 -1.70 -9.52
CA ALA A 641 15.80 -3.15 -9.66
C ALA A 641 16.34 -3.81 -8.37
N PRO A 642 16.08 -5.12 -8.14
CA PRO A 642 16.61 -5.83 -6.98
C PRO A 642 18.14 -5.83 -7.00
N ARG A 643 18.78 -5.74 -5.83
CA ARG A 643 20.24 -5.90 -5.74
C ARG A 643 20.63 -7.26 -6.31
N HIS A 644 21.73 -7.32 -7.07
CA HIS A 644 22.21 -8.55 -7.72
C HIS A 644 21.17 -9.18 -8.68
N SER A 645 20.47 -8.35 -9.47
CA SER A 645 19.60 -8.79 -10.59
C SER A 645 20.10 -8.36 -11.98
N PHE A 646 21.23 -7.65 -12.05
CA PHE A 646 21.84 -7.09 -13.26
C PHE A 646 23.33 -6.84 -12.99
N ILE A 647 24.10 -6.68 -14.06
CA ILE A 647 25.54 -6.35 -14.01
C ILE A 647 25.72 -4.95 -14.59
N ASN A 648 26.21 -3.98 -13.81
CA ASN A 648 26.50 -2.65 -14.36
C ASN A 648 27.94 -2.58 -14.88
N ALA A 649 28.09 -2.48 -16.20
CA ALA A 649 29.37 -2.33 -16.89
C ALA A 649 30.22 -1.16 -16.34
N ALA A 650 29.58 -0.08 -15.89
CA ALA A 650 30.28 1.07 -15.32
C ALA A 650 31.00 0.75 -14.00
N LYS A 651 30.60 -0.29 -13.25
CA LYS A 651 31.24 -0.65 -11.96
C LYS A 651 32.55 -1.43 -12.09
N PHE A 652 33.02 -1.70 -13.31
CA PHE A 652 34.32 -2.34 -13.59
C PHE A 652 35.36 -1.28 -13.93
N GLU A 653 36.63 -1.53 -13.60
CA GLU A 653 37.74 -0.60 -13.86
C GLU A 653 37.99 -0.40 -15.36
N ASN A 654 37.73 -1.45 -16.15
CA ASN A 654 37.88 -1.48 -17.60
C ASN A 654 37.04 -2.63 -18.21
N THR A 655 36.90 -2.59 -19.53
CA THR A 655 36.08 -3.53 -20.31
C THR A 655 36.62 -4.97 -20.23
N LYS A 656 37.93 -5.15 -20.05
CA LYS A 656 38.55 -6.48 -19.88
C LYS A 656 38.15 -7.14 -18.56
N GLN A 657 38.06 -6.38 -17.45
CA GLN A 657 37.54 -6.91 -16.18
C GLN A 657 36.06 -7.30 -16.27
N LEU A 658 35.24 -6.49 -16.96
CA LEU A 658 33.85 -6.85 -17.26
C LEU A 658 33.80 -8.17 -18.04
N ALA A 659 34.60 -8.31 -19.11
CA ALA A 659 34.67 -9.52 -19.91
C ALA A 659 35.05 -10.75 -19.07
N HIS A 660 36.12 -10.67 -18.27
CA HIS A 660 36.54 -11.74 -17.37
C HIS A 660 35.44 -12.13 -16.37
N TYR A 661 34.69 -11.16 -15.84
CA TYR A 661 33.58 -11.42 -14.93
C TYR A 661 32.41 -12.12 -15.63
N LEU A 662 32.07 -11.72 -16.86
CA LEU A 662 31.05 -12.41 -17.66
C LEU A 662 31.50 -13.85 -17.99
N MET A 663 32.78 -14.07 -18.32
CA MET A 663 33.34 -15.41 -18.56
C MET A 663 33.33 -16.30 -17.31
N LEU A 664 33.55 -15.73 -16.12
CA LEU A 664 33.42 -16.45 -14.85
C LEU A 664 31.99 -16.95 -14.64
N LEU A 665 31.00 -16.09 -14.88
CA LEU A 665 29.58 -16.45 -14.77
C LEU A 665 29.15 -17.42 -15.88
N ASP A 666 29.68 -17.29 -17.09
CA ASP A 666 29.43 -18.22 -18.18
C ASP A 666 29.92 -19.63 -17.86
N LYS A 667 31.11 -19.76 -17.26
CA LYS A 667 31.68 -21.05 -16.84
C LYS A 667 31.13 -21.58 -15.51
N ASN A 668 30.36 -20.79 -14.77
CA ASN A 668 29.85 -21.17 -13.45
C ASN A 668 28.34 -20.90 -13.33
N ASP A 669 27.56 -21.91 -13.71
CA ASP A 669 26.11 -21.92 -13.58
C ASP A 669 25.63 -21.59 -12.15
N THR A 670 26.36 -22.00 -11.09
CA THR A 670 25.96 -21.67 -9.72
C THR A 670 26.00 -20.15 -9.49
N LEU A 671 27.08 -19.48 -9.87
CA LEU A 671 27.19 -18.01 -9.76
C LEU A 671 26.23 -17.28 -10.70
N TYR A 672 26.02 -17.79 -11.92
CA TYR A 672 25.05 -17.21 -12.85
C TYR A 672 23.61 -17.28 -12.31
N ASN A 673 23.21 -18.39 -11.71
CA ASN A 673 21.86 -18.55 -11.15
C ASN A 673 21.57 -17.64 -9.95
N GLN A 674 22.60 -17.16 -9.23
CA GLN A 674 22.42 -16.21 -8.13
C GLN A 674 21.75 -14.90 -8.59
N TYR A 675 21.95 -14.49 -9.85
CA TYR A 675 21.31 -13.31 -10.45
C TYR A 675 19.78 -13.40 -10.60
N PHE A 676 19.19 -14.57 -10.34
CA PHE A 676 17.75 -14.83 -10.46
C PHE A 676 17.02 -15.03 -9.14
N TRP A 677 17.70 -14.86 -7.99
CA TRP A 677 17.12 -14.99 -6.63
C TRP A 677 15.80 -14.24 -6.44
N TRP A 678 15.65 -13.12 -7.14
CA TRP A 678 14.53 -12.20 -7.05
C TRP A 678 13.29 -12.63 -7.87
N LYS A 679 13.45 -13.52 -8.86
CA LYS A 679 12.36 -13.92 -9.80
C LYS A 679 11.09 -14.44 -9.11
N PRO A 680 11.15 -15.23 -8.02
CA PRO A 680 9.94 -15.67 -7.30
C PRO A 680 9.26 -14.54 -6.50
N HIS A 681 9.99 -13.45 -6.24
CA HIS A 681 9.64 -12.43 -5.25
C HIS A 681 9.17 -11.10 -5.84
N PHE A 682 9.39 -10.87 -7.15
CA PHE A 682 8.94 -9.66 -7.83
C PHE A 682 8.41 -9.96 -9.24
N LYS A 683 7.37 -9.24 -9.63
CA LYS A 683 6.89 -9.13 -11.02
C LYS A 683 7.43 -7.85 -11.63
N VAL A 684 8.05 -7.94 -12.80
CA VAL A 684 8.41 -6.74 -13.57
C VAL A 684 7.12 -6.16 -14.19
N ARG A 685 7.05 -4.84 -14.32
CA ARG A 685 5.89 -4.06 -14.78
C ARG A 685 6.37 -2.95 -15.71
N ASN A 686 6.09 -3.06 -17.01
CA ASN A 686 6.58 -2.15 -18.05
C ASN A 686 5.63 -2.00 -19.24
N SER A 687 4.36 -2.43 -19.12
CA SER A 687 3.36 -2.27 -20.18
C SER A 687 3.13 -0.79 -20.52
N ALA A 688 2.45 -0.51 -21.64
CA ALA A 688 2.06 0.85 -21.98
C ALA A 688 1.25 1.53 -20.86
N ASP A 689 0.43 0.77 -20.15
CA ASP A 689 -0.34 1.22 -18.99
C ASP A 689 0.55 1.47 -17.76
N ASP A 690 1.46 0.54 -17.44
CA ASP A 690 2.42 0.73 -16.33
C ASP A 690 3.28 1.99 -16.51
N GLN A 691 3.69 2.28 -17.75
CA GLN A 691 4.45 3.49 -18.11
C GLN A 691 3.63 4.78 -18.03
N ASN A 692 2.30 4.69 -18.01
CA ASN A 692 1.38 5.83 -17.97
C ASN A 692 0.87 6.13 -16.54
N VAL A 693 1.28 5.38 -15.51
CA VAL A 693 0.82 5.57 -14.12
C VAL A 693 1.04 6.99 -13.57
N GLY A 694 2.05 7.71 -14.06
CA GLY A 694 2.27 9.13 -13.72
C GLY A 694 1.08 10.03 -14.04
N TYR A 695 0.20 9.67 -14.98
CA TYR A 695 -1.05 10.40 -15.20
C TYR A 695 -2.07 10.21 -14.07
N CYS A 696 -2.06 9.05 -13.39
CA CYS A 696 -2.84 8.86 -12.16
C CYS A 696 -2.32 9.77 -11.04
N HIS A 697 -0.99 9.87 -10.90
CA HIS A 697 -0.32 10.74 -9.92
C HIS A 697 -0.63 12.22 -10.20
N LEU A 698 -0.54 12.64 -11.47
CA LEU A 698 -0.93 13.98 -11.92
C LEU A 698 -2.40 14.28 -11.60
N CYS A 699 -3.32 13.37 -11.92
CA CYS A 699 -4.73 13.58 -11.64
C CYS A 699 -4.99 13.73 -10.13
N ALA A 700 -4.39 12.87 -9.30
CA ALA A 700 -4.47 13.00 -7.84
C ALA A 700 -3.91 14.34 -7.33
N ALA A 701 -2.77 14.79 -7.83
CA ALA A 701 -2.18 16.08 -7.42
C ALA A 701 -3.02 17.30 -7.85
N LEU A 702 -3.77 17.21 -8.96
CA LEU A 702 -4.70 18.28 -9.38
C LEU A 702 -5.99 18.31 -8.55
N HIS A 703 -6.43 17.17 -8.04
CA HIS A 703 -7.53 17.07 -7.07
C HIS A 703 -7.10 17.43 -5.65
N ASN A 704 -5.87 17.11 -5.26
CA ASN A 704 -5.27 17.45 -3.97
C ASN A 704 -3.89 18.09 -4.14
N LYS A 705 -3.86 19.42 -4.22
CA LYS A 705 -2.65 20.23 -4.37
C LYS A 705 -1.71 20.21 -3.15
N THR A 706 -2.04 19.52 -2.05
CA THR A 706 -1.07 19.30 -0.95
C THR A 706 -0.07 18.19 -1.28
N LEU A 707 -0.41 17.27 -2.20
CA LEU A 707 0.50 16.20 -2.67
C LEU A 707 1.68 16.77 -3.44
N ILE A 708 1.41 17.79 -4.26
CA ILE A 708 2.40 18.56 -5.00
C ILE A 708 1.99 20.04 -4.94
N PRO A 709 2.59 20.84 -4.05
CA PRO A 709 2.32 22.27 -4.00
C PRO A 709 2.61 22.95 -5.35
N PRO A 710 1.80 23.93 -5.79
CA PRO A 710 2.16 24.80 -6.89
C PRO A 710 3.44 25.58 -6.56
N LYS A 711 4.44 25.48 -7.42
CA LYS A 711 5.71 26.23 -7.32
C LYS A 711 6.03 26.87 -8.67
N VAL A 712 7.22 27.44 -8.85
CA VAL A 712 7.69 27.96 -10.14
C VAL A 712 9.13 27.51 -10.37
N TYR A 713 9.42 26.95 -11.55
CA TYR A 713 10.79 26.63 -11.97
C TYR A 713 11.45 27.89 -12.54
N HIS A 714 12.20 28.61 -11.70
CA HIS A 714 12.93 29.82 -12.09
C HIS A 714 14.02 29.54 -13.13
N ASN A 715 14.76 28.43 -13.00
CA ASN A 715 15.79 28.04 -13.95
C ASN A 715 15.66 26.54 -14.26
N LEU A 716 14.93 26.22 -15.33
CA LEU A 716 14.73 24.84 -15.76
C LEU A 716 16.03 24.24 -16.31
N THR A 717 16.87 25.01 -17.02
CA THR A 717 18.16 24.57 -17.56
C THR A 717 19.07 23.99 -16.48
N LYS A 718 19.19 24.68 -15.34
CA LYS A 718 19.98 24.24 -14.18
C LYS A 718 19.43 22.94 -13.59
N TRP A 719 18.11 22.75 -13.57
CA TRP A 719 17.51 21.51 -13.10
C TRP A 719 17.65 20.38 -14.12
N TRP A 720 17.17 20.56 -15.34
CA TRP A 720 17.06 19.55 -16.37
C TRP A 720 18.41 19.24 -17.03
N ASP A 721 19.07 20.24 -17.59
CA ASP A 721 20.27 20.04 -18.41
C ASP A 721 21.53 19.90 -17.55
N THR A 722 21.72 20.76 -16.54
CA THR A 722 22.93 20.74 -15.68
C THR A 722 22.85 19.67 -14.58
N LYS A 723 21.81 19.70 -13.73
CA LYS A 723 21.71 18.76 -12.58
C LYS A 723 21.40 17.31 -12.98
N ALA A 724 21.06 17.00 -14.23
CA ALA A 724 21.00 15.63 -14.72
C ALA A 724 22.37 14.93 -14.77
N LYS A 725 23.48 15.69 -14.66
CA LYS A 725 24.86 15.16 -14.65
C LYS A 725 25.13 14.17 -15.79
N CYS A 726 24.60 14.46 -16.98
CA CYS A 726 24.76 13.57 -18.12
C CYS A 726 26.21 13.51 -18.58
N ILE A 727 26.79 12.32 -18.67
CA ILE A 727 28.07 12.10 -19.35
C ILE A 727 27.77 11.85 -20.83
N THR A 728 28.31 12.73 -21.68
CA THR A 728 28.28 12.60 -23.13
C THR A 728 29.69 12.34 -23.64
N SER A 729 29.87 11.28 -24.42
CA SER A 729 31.17 10.78 -24.90
C SER A 729 32.12 10.34 -23.78
N PRO A 730 31.71 9.44 -22.85
CA PRO A 730 32.66 8.79 -21.95
C PRO A 730 33.74 8.03 -22.74
N ARG A 731 34.97 8.01 -22.23
CA ARG A 731 36.02 7.13 -22.76
C ARG A 731 35.74 5.69 -22.34
N ILE A 732 35.94 4.77 -23.27
CA ILE A 732 35.91 3.33 -23.02
C ILE A 732 37.36 2.87 -22.92
N ASN A 733 37.68 2.17 -21.83
CA ASN A 733 38.99 1.61 -21.52
C ASN A 733 38.88 0.10 -21.31
#